data_AF-A0A7R7WD41-F1
#
_entry.id   AF-A0A7R7WD41-F1
#
_cell.length_a   1.000
_cell.length_b   1.000
_cell.length_c   1.000
_cell.angle_alpha   90.00
_cell.angle_beta   90.00
_cell.angle_gamma   90.00
#
_symmetry.space_group_name_H-M   'P 1'
#
loop_
_entity.id
_entity.type
_entity.pdbx_description
1 polymer ?
#
loop_
_entity_poly.entity_id
_entity_poly.type
_entity_poly.pdbx_seq_one_letter_code
_entity_poly.pdbx_strand_id
1 'polypeptide(L)'
;MLCADSIKSRLDRVIGALGHKNPRMRILEVGAGTGAMTDSCIRALSMDFPADPNLRRYGQWDFTDISSSFFPGAQEMFAAEGQRMRFKVLDIEKDPEIQGFECGTYDMVVAFMVIHATKDLVVSLSNVRKLLKKGGKLLLFEITHLHPLRLNLIFGLLDGWWRSTEAYRQAGPCISSEKWGELLKETGFSGCDVVVDDYEADVCREGSMIVSTAVAPVPTDITAVNIIINPEDQKQADLAAAISDRLQQLSISRITLTSMTDIAQRKLSANLLDISLLEATTPFVCDMDSSEYESLQALVASTKSLIWVDEGGGRQPHPKYRLVDGLFRALSGEMYRARLTNLSLERHSSREHKAAQICKLVLSVIGDVERGADTEYTEIDGILHISRLVDARSLSQDVARKALPQHEELLPYGSGPSLRLKIGSPGLLNTLHFIEDRSLEKPLGSKDIRIKVKAAGLNFRDVLVALGRLESDTLGAEFAGEVVQVGDQCQKFRPGDRVVAFHACRYANYVTLQEDMPIVGIRDEKMPFTTAAAIPVAYATAWISLTKIAALQAGESILIHSGAGGTGQAAILVAQYLGATVFATVSTEEKRQLLMDRYNIPTEHIFSSRNTLFAKGIRRLTADRGVDVVLNSLSGDGLIASWECIAPYGRFVEIGKNDILSNSKLPMHPFERNVSFTATDLAGMSIDRPHIIRAALETVFSLLEEGKLGLIYPLQVRGIADIEQAFRQMQTGKNSGKTVLEMRDTDEVMVSHAIKVETTYANPNRLFWTRSLHTHSSQMPHMLLRVAWAALVEAFLVGLLSGEHAI
;
A
#
# COMPACT_ATOMS: atom_id res chain seq x y z
N MET A 1 18.05 16.94 8.62
CA MET A 1 18.52 16.07 9.71
C MET A 1 17.68 16.42 10.93
N LEU A 2 16.49 15.84 11.03
CA LEU A 2 15.50 16.07 12.09
C LEU A 2 15.51 14.83 12.97
N CYS A 3 15.84 14.99 14.26
CA CYS A 3 16.04 13.89 15.20
C CYS A 3 14.73 13.10 15.39
N ALA A 4 14.87 11.78 15.49
CA ALA A 4 13.81 10.78 15.33
C ALA A 4 12.80 10.66 16.49
N ASP A 5 12.86 11.52 17.52
CA ASP A 5 11.86 11.59 18.60
C ASP A 5 11.16 12.97 18.62
N SER A 6 10.68 13.41 17.45
CA SER A 6 10.15 14.77 17.28
C SER A 6 8.81 15.00 18.00
N ILE A 7 8.60 16.24 18.45
CA ILE A 7 7.36 16.75 19.06
C ILE A 7 6.11 16.59 18.22
N LYS A 8 6.29 16.43 16.90
CA LYS A 8 5.25 15.95 16.00
C LYS A 8 4.51 14.74 16.57
N SER A 9 5.22 13.78 17.17
CA SER A 9 4.61 12.59 17.79
C SER A 9 3.69 12.89 18.98
N ARG A 10 3.98 13.93 19.76
CA ARG A 10 3.16 14.36 20.91
C ARG A 10 1.93 15.13 20.44
N LEU A 11 2.10 16.01 19.46
CA LEU A 11 1.01 16.75 18.81
C LEU A 11 0.02 15.78 18.15
N ASP A 12 0.54 14.82 17.39
CA ASP A 12 -0.24 13.80 16.69
C ASP A 12 -1.05 12.96 17.68
N ARG A 13 -0.49 12.64 18.87
CA ARG A 13 -1.22 11.93 19.93
C ARG A 13 -2.39 12.73 20.49
N VAL A 14 -2.21 14.03 20.76
CA VAL A 14 -3.29 14.89 21.29
C VAL A 14 -4.41 15.01 20.26
N ILE A 15 -4.06 15.36 19.01
CA ILE A 15 -5.02 15.52 17.92
C ILE A 15 -5.71 14.18 17.63
N GLY A 16 -4.94 13.09 17.57
CA GLY A 16 -5.45 11.74 17.37
C GLY A 16 -6.40 11.30 18.49
N ALA A 17 -6.12 11.64 19.75
CA ALA A 17 -7.00 11.36 20.88
C ALA A 17 -8.31 12.16 20.81
N LEU A 18 -8.26 13.43 20.39
CA LEU A 18 -9.45 14.24 20.15
C LEU A 18 -10.32 13.64 19.02
N GLY A 19 -9.69 13.24 17.91
CA GLY A 19 -10.35 12.55 16.80
C GLY A 19 -10.92 11.19 17.20
N HIS A 20 -10.24 10.44 18.05
CA HIS A 20 -10.73 9.17 18.59
C HIS A 20 -11.98 9.38 19.47
N LYS A 21 -11.94 10.42 20.33
CA LYS A 21 -13.07 10.79 21.17
C LYS A 21 -14.29 11.19 20.35
N ASN A 22 -14.11 12.09 19.38
CA ASN A 22 -15.19 12.54 18.51
C ASN A 22 -14.74 12.45 17.03
N PRO A 23 -15.04 11.34 16.33
CA PRO A 23 -14.64 11.16 14.93
C PRO A 23 -15.47 12.02 13.95
N ARG A 24 -16.44 12.80 14.45
CA ARG A 24 -17.30 13.70 13.66
C ARG A 24 -17.10 15.17 14.02
N MET A 25 -15.96 15.52 14.63
CA MET A 25 -15.66 16.90 15.00
C MET A 25 -15.82 17.87 13.84
N ARG A 26 -16.39 19.03 14.15
CA ARG A 26 -16.27 20.24 13.33
C ARG A 26 -15.04 21.00 13.80
N ILE A 27 -14.10 21.20 12.89
CA ILE A 27 -12.83 21.86 13.14
C ILE A 27 -12.79 23.17 12.35
N LEU A 28 -12.33 24.24 12.97
CA LEU A 28 -12.03 25.50 12.30
C LEU A 28 -10.56 25.85 12.53
N GLU A 29 -9.87 26.23 11.46
CA GLU A 29 -8.48 26.68 11.53
C GLU A 29 -8.42 28.17 11.26
N VAL A 30 -7.93 28.95 12.24
CA VAL A 30 -7.73 30.39 12.15
C VAL A 30 -6.36 30.65 11.52
N GLY A 31 -6.33 31.41 10.41
CA GLY A 31 -5.08 31.78 9.75
C GLY A 31 -4.29 30.59 9.22
N ALA A 32 -4.97 29.71 8.48
CA ALA A 32 -4.39 28.48 7.97
C ALA A 32 -3.21 28.69 6.99
N GLY A 33 -3.12 29.87 6.35
CA GLY A 33 -1.99 30.26 5.50
C GLY A 33 -1.74 29.26 4.39
N THR A 34 -0.53 28.71 4.33
CA THR A 34 -0.13 27.70 3.33
C THR A 34 -0.66 26.29 3.63
N GLY A 35 -1.34 26.08 4.76
CA GLY A 35 -1.92 24.78 5.15
C GLY A 35 -0.97 23.82 5.87
N ALA A 36 0.15 24.31 6.41
CA ALA A 36 1.13 23.46 7.10
C ALA A 36 0.54 22.75 8.34
N MET A 37 -0.26 23.47 9.14
CA MET A 37 -0.93 22.90 10.30
C MET A 37 -2.10 22.01 9.89
N THR A 38 -2.88 22.40 8.87
CA THR A 38 -3.90 21.57 8.22
C THR A 38 -3.35 20.18 7.87
N ASP A 39 -2.24 20.12 7.14
CA ASP A 39 -1.59 18.90 6.69
C ASP A 39 -1.09 18.04 7.88
N SER A 40 -0.56 18.67 8.92
CA SER A 40 -0.18 17.95 10.15
C SER A 40 -1.38 17.34 10.86
N CYS A 41 -2.46 18.11 11.04
CA CYS A 41 -3.67 17.64 11.72
C CYS A 41 -4.37 16.54 10.95
N ILE A 42 -4.50 16.66 9.62
CA ILE A 42 -5.13 15.62 8.79
C ILE A 42 -4.34 14.32 8.86
N ARG A 43 -2.99 14.37 8.85
CA ARG A 43 -2.16 13.18 9.07
C ARG A 43 -2.44 12.54 10.42
N ALA A 44 -2.47 13.32 11.51
CA ALA A 44 -2.81 12.82 12.84
C ALA A 44 -4.22 12.18 12.89
N LEU A 45 -5.19 12.79 12.23
CA LEU A 45 -6.58 12.33 12.15
C LEU A 45 -6.80 11.17 11.15
N SER A 46 -5.76 10.77 10.43
CA SER A 46 -5.77 9.67 9.46
C SER A 46 -4.72 8.60 9.72
N MET A 47 -3.96 8.65 10.83
CA MET A 47 -2.83 7.74 11.09
C MET A 47 -3.18 6.25 10.95
N ASP A 48 -4.37 5.85 11.40
CA ASP A 48 -4.81 4.45 11.34
C ASP A 48 -5.37 4.07 9.95
N PHE A 49 -5.67 5.08 9.11
CA PHE A 49 -6.31 4.95 7.80
C PHE A 49 -5.76 5.93 6.74
N PRO A 50 -4.44 5.94 6.46
CA PRO A 50 -3.84 6.97 5.60
C PRO A 50 -4.33 6.90 4.15
N ALA A 51 -4.61 5.69 3.65
CA ALA A 51 -5.02 5.43 2.28
C ALA A 51 -6.53 5.54 2.00
N ASP A 52 -7.38 5.72 3.02
CA ASP A 52 -8.84 5.79 2.83
C ASP A 52 -9.41 7.14 3.29
N PRO A 53 -9.77 8.04 2.35
CA PRO A 53 -10.35 9.34 2.67
C PRO A 53 -11.74 9.25 3.31
N ASN A 54 -12.41 8.10 3.30
CA ASN A 54 -13.72 7.94 3.96
C ASN A 54 -13.60 7.77 5.48
N LEU A 55 -12.43 7.38 5.98
CA LEU A 55 -12.20 7.02 7.38
C LEU A 55 -11.52 8.13 8.21
N ARG A 56 -11.60 9.38 7.73
CA ARG A 56 -11.10 10.55 8.48
C ARG A 56 -11.83 10.70 9.81
N ARG A 57 -11.09 10.95 10.89
CA ARG A 57 -11.63 11.18 12.25
C ARG A 57 -12.12 12.62 12.47
N TYR A 58 -12.78 13.19 11.48
CA TYR A 58 -13.48 14.47 11.60
C TYR A 58 -14.63 14.56 10.58
N GLY A 59 -15.65 15.36 10.91
CA GLY A 59 -16.83 15.55 10.09
C GLY A 59 -16.70 16.71 9.11
N GLN A 60 -16.06 17.80 9.55
CA GLN A 60 -15.93 19.03 8.78
C GLN A 60 -14.65 19.80 9.17
N TRP A 61 -13.99 20.41 8.20
CA TRP A 61 -12.83 21.28 8.38
C TRP A 61 -13.05 22.63 7.69
N ASP A 62 -13.12 23.70 8.46
CA ASP A 62 -13.20 25.06 7.94
C ASP A 62 -11.79 25.65 7.89
N PHE A 63 -11.21 25.67 6.70
CA PHE A 63 -9.95 26.31 6.38
C PHE A 63 -10.20 27.81 6.23
N THR A 64 -9.67 28.61 7.15
CA THR A 64 -9.90 30.06 7.16
C THR A 64 -8.62 30.87 7.20
N ASP A 65 -8.66 32.04 6.56
CA ASP A 65 -7.57 33.00 6.53
C ASP A 65 -8.15 34.42 6.39
N ILE A 66 -7.38 35.45 6.74
CA ILE A 66 -7.81 36.85 6.64
C ILE A 66 -8.04 37.30 5.19
N SER A 67 -7.48 36.56 4.21
CA SER A 67 -7.73 36.77 2.79
C SER A 67 -7.88 35.44 2.03
N SER A 68 -8.52 35.47 0.87
CA SER A 68 -8.68 34.27 0.02
C SER A 68 -7.42 33.88 -0.77
N SER A 69 -6.29 34.57 -0.56
CA SER A 69 -5.09 34.46 -1.41
C SER A 69 -4.48 33.06 -1.42
N PHE A 70 -4.56 32.32 -0.31
CA PHE A 70 -4.02 30.97 -0.19
C PHE A 70 -4.99 29.86 -0.61
N PHE A 71 -6.27 30.17 -0.84
CA PHE A 71 -7.29 29.15 -1.07
C PHE A 71 -7.06 28.31 -2.33
N PRO A 72 -6.65 28.85 -3.49
CA PRO A 72 -6.43 28.02 -4.68
C PRO A 72 -5.38 26.93 -4.46
N GLY A 73 -4.24 27.28 -3.85
CA GLY A 73 -3.18 26.30 -3.56
C GLY A 73 -3.60 25.27 -2.51
N ALA A 74 -4.32 25.69 -1.48
CA ALA A 74 -4.85 24.78 -0.46
C ALA A 74 -5.94 23.83 -1.02
N GLN A 75 -6.80 24.32 -1.92
CA GLN A 75 -7.81 23.51 -2.60
C GLN A 75 -7.19 22.41 -3.47
N GLU A 76 -6.09 22.70 -4.16
CA GLU A 76 -5.34 21.70 -4.91
C GLU A 76 -4.68 20.68 -3.97
N MET A 77 -4.03 21.15 -2.91
CA MET A 77 -3.34 20.30 -1.94
C MET A 77 -4.28 19.35 -1.17
N PHE A 78 -5.48 19.82 -0.80
CA PHE A 78 -6.44 19.08 0.02
C PHE A 78 -7.67 18.60 -0.78
N ALA A 79 -7.55 18.47 -2.10
CA ALA A 79 -8.64 18.04 -2.98
C ALA A 79 -9.29 16.70 -2.55
N ALA A 80 -8.50 15.79 -1.95
CA ALA A 80 -8.95 14.50 -1.46
C ALA A 80 -9.99 14.58 -0.32
N GLU A 81 -10.05 15.69 0.41
CA GLU A 81 -11.00 15.87 1.52
C GLU A 81 -12.42 16.25 1.03
N GLY A 82 -12.54 16.66 -0.23
CA GLY A 82 -13.81 16.89 -0.91
C GLY A 82 -14.73 17.86 -0.14
N GLN A 83 -15.99 17.47 0.04
CA GLN A 83 -17.00 18.30 0.70
C GLN A 83 -16.79 18.49 2.21
N ARG A 84 -15.87 17.73 2.84
CA ARG A 84 -15.59 17.89 4.27
C ARG A 84 -14.81 19.18 4.55
N MET A 85 -14.05 19.69 3.59
CA MET A 85 -13.25 20.90 3.76
C MET A 85 -13.93 22.11 3.09
N ARG A 86 -14.11 23.17 3.86
CA ARG A 86 -14.69 24.44 3.40
C ARG A 86 -13.64 25.54 3.51
N PHE A 87 -13.62 26.42 2.52
CA PHE A 87 -12.68 27.54 2.47
C PHE A 87 -13.46 28.84 2.65
N LYS A 88 -13.13 29.62 3.68
CA LYS A 88 -13.86 30.85 3.98
C LYS A 88 -12.95 31.89 4.64
N VAL A 89 -13.13 33.15 4.26
CA VAL A 89 -12.38 34.26 4.87
C VAL A 89 -12.85 34.47 6.32
N LEU A 90 -11.90 34.59 7.25
CA LEU A 90 -12.13 34.93 8.66
C LEU A 90 -11.05 35.91 9.13
N ASP A 91 -11.49 37.09 9.56
CA ASP A 91 -10.69 38.03 10.34
C ASP A 91 -11.07 37.87 11.82
N ILE A 92 -10.20 37.22 12.59
CA ILE A 92 -10.49 36.91 14.01
C ILE A 92 -10.51 38.14 14.92
N GLU A 93 -10.00 39.29 14.46
CA GLU A 93 -10.12 40.57 15.18
C GLU A 93 -11.57 41.11 15.15
N LYS A 94 -12.42 40.58 14.27
CA LYS A 94 -13.83 40.95 14.12
C LYS A 94 -14.75 39.82 14.59
N ASP A 95 -16.00 40.18 14.89
CA ASP A 95 -17.01 39.21 15.32
C ASP A 95 -17.22 38.11 14.25
N PRO A 96 -16.99 36.82 14.56
CA PRO A 96 -17.16 35.74 13.59
C PRO A 96 -18.61 35.55 13.14
N GLU A 97 -19.60 35.88 13.97
CA GLU A 97 -21.03 35.72 13.65
C GLU A 97 -21.44 36.64 12.50
N ILE A 98 -20.97 37.88 12.53
CA ILE A 98 -21.23 38.88 11.47
C ILE A 98 -20.51 38.48 10.16
N GLN A 99 -19.42 37.72 10.26
CA GLN A 99 -18.71 37.14 9.11
C GLN A 99 -19.39 35.84 8.60
N GLY A 100 -20.54 35.47 9.17
CA GLY A 100 -21.39 34.35 8.77
C GLY A 100 -20.92 32.99 9.28
N PHE A 101 -20.13 32.95 10.36
CA PHE A 101 -19.79 31.69 11.03
C PHE A 101 -20.85 31.35 12.09
N GLU A 102 -21.24 30.08 12.13
CA GLU A 102 -22.18 29.57 13.13
C GLU A 102 -21.43 29.41 14.48
N CYS A 103 -21.59 30.38 15.37
CA CYS A 103 -20.92 30.37 16.68
C CYS A 103 -21.45 29.25 17.59
N GLY A 104 -20.59 28.75 18.48
CA GLY A 104 -20.93 27.68 19.43
C GLY A 104 -21.09 26.31 18.77
N THR A 105 -20.54 26.08 17.58
CA THR A 105 -20.73 24.82 16.83
C THR A 105 -19.46 24.05 16.52
N TYR A 106 -18.29 24.63 16.75
CA TYR A 106 -17.02 23.94 16.54
C TYR A 106 -16.64 23.14 17.78
N ASP A 107 -16.21 21.90 17.57
CA ASP A 107 -15.67 21.04 18.62
C ASP A 107 -14.20 21.38 18.90
N MET A 108 -13.51 21.87 17.87
CA MET A 108 -12.10 22.21 17.92
C MET A 108 -11.80 23.45 17.07
N VAL A 109 -11.00 24.37 17.62
CA VAL A 109 -10.41 25.48 16.88
C VAL A 109 -8.90 25.34 16.94
N VAL A 110 -8.24 25.45 15.79
CA VAL A 110 -6.79 25.40 15.65
C VAL A 110 -6.31 26.78 15.27
N ALA A 111 -5.25 27.25 15.94
CA ALA A 111 -4.58 28.50 15.61
C ALA A 111 -3.08 28.27 15.67
N PHE A 112 -2.40 28.46 14.54
CA PHE A 112 -0.96 28.23 14.43
C PHE A 112 -0.26 29.52 14.05
N MET A 113 0.53 30.08 14.98
CA MET A 113 1.36 31.26 14.76
C MET A 113 0.58 32.46 14.18
N VAL A 114 -0.61 32.71 14.74
CA VAL A 114 -1.55 33.69 14.17
C VAL A 114 -2.10 34.66 15.21
N ILE A 115 -2.38 34.21 16.44
CA ILE A 115 -3.08 35.04 17.42
C ILE A 115 -2.12 36.09 17.98
N HIS A 116 -0.82 35.79 18.13
CA HIS A 116 0.17 36.80 18.53
C HIS A 116 0.19 38.03 17.59
N ALA A 117 -0.12 37.87 16.31
CA ALA A 117 -0.06 38.95 15.32
C ALA A 117 -1.28 39.89 15.32
N THR A 118 -2.28 39.62 16.17
CA THR A 118 -3.48 40.46 16.28
C THR A 118 -3.23 41.68 17.17
N LYS A 119 -4.01 42.74 16.94
CA LYS A 119 -3.90 44.00 17.70
C LYS A 119 -4.20 43.83 19.19
N ASP A 120 -5.23 43.04 19.51
CA ASP A 120 -5.73 42.82 20.86
C ASP A 120 -6.02 41.32 21.06
N LEU A 121 -5.28 40.70 21.99
CA LEU A 121 -5.39 39.28 22.31
C LEU A 121 -6.71 38.95 23.01
N VAL A 122 -7.22 39.82 23.88
CA VAL A 122 -8.47 39.59 24.60
C VAL A 122 -9.63 39.54 23.61
N VAL A 123 -9.67 40.47 22.66
CA VAL A 123 -10.71 40.49 21.61
C VAL A 123 -10.63 39.23 20.75
N SER A 124 -9.42 38.87 20.30
CA SER A 124 -9.21 37.72 19.41
C SER A 124 -9.57 36.39 20.11
N LEU A 125 -9.09 36.18 21.34
CA LEU A 125 -9.43 35.00 22.14
C LEU A 125 -10.93 34.95 22.48
N SER A 126 -11.56 36.09 22.76
CA SER A 126 -13.01 36.16 22.99
C SER A 126 -13.80 35.73 21.73
N ASN A 127 -13.35 36.13 20.54
CA ASN A 127 -13.96 35.71 19.28
C ASN A 127 -13.72 34.21 18.99
N VAL A 128 -12.52 33.69 19.27
CA VAL A 128 -12.24 32.24 19.21
C VAL A 128 -13.16 31.48 20.17
N ARG A 129 -13.38 32.01 21.38
CA ARG A 129 -14.29 31.40 22.36
C ARG A 129 -15.71 31.31 21.83
N LYS A 130 -16.22 32.34 21.13
CA LYS A 130 -17.57 32.34 20.54
C LYS A 130 -17.76 31.19 19.54
N LEU A 131 -16.72 30.81 18.79
CA LEU A 131 -16.82 29.73 17.79
C LEU A 131 -17.01 28.34 18.44
N LEU A 132 -16.41 28.11 19.60
CA LEU A 132 -16.38 26.80 20.26
C LEU A 132 -17.66 26.47 21.04
N LYS A 133 -18.12 25.22 20.91
CA LYS A 133 -19.08 24.60 21.83
C LYS A 133 -18.56 24.63 23.26
N LYS A 134 -19.46 24.50 24.24
CA LYS A 134 -19.07 24.18 25.62
C LYS A 134 -18.23 22.89 25.63
N GLY A 135 -17.08 22.92 26.29
CA GLY A 135 -16.16 21.78 26.34
C GLY A 135 -15.30 21.59 25.08
N GLY A 136 -15.53 22.38 24.03
CA GLY A 136 -14.71 22.42 22.83
C GLY A 136 -13.26 22.79 23.13
N LYS A 137 -12.35 22.46 22.22
CA LYS A 137 -10.90 22.56 22.42
C LYS A 137 -10.28 23.64 21.54
N LEU A 138 -9.49 24.51 22.15
CA LEU A 138 -8.58 25.39 21.42
C LEU A 138 -7.19 24.74 21.43
N LEU A 139 -6.63 24.52 20.25
CA LEU A 139 -5.22 24.19 20.06
C LEU A 139 -4.53 25.44 19.54
N LEU A 140 -3.75 26.06 20.41
CA LEU A 140 -3.05 27.32 20.16
C LEU A 140 -1.55 27.03 20.10
N PHE A 141 -0.93 27.16 18.94
CA PHE A 141 0.52 27.03 18.78
C PHE A 141 1.14 28.40 18.61
N GLU A 142 1.93 28.82 19.59
CA GLU A 142 2.46 30.18 19.67
C GLU A 142 3.92 30.18 20.15
N ILE A 143 4.62 31.27 19.84
CA ILE A 143 5.95 31.54 20.38
C ILE A 143 5.76 31.90 21.86
N THR A 144 6.26 31.06 22.74
CA THR A 144 6.11 31.16 24.20
C THR A 144 7.44 31.42 24.89
N HIS A 145 8.55 31.11 24.24
CA HIS A 145 9.89 31.32 24.77
C HIS A 145 10.44 32.66 24.28
N LEU A 146 10.47 33.67 25.17
CA LEU A 146 10.63 35.07 24.79
C LEU A 146 12.08 35.53 24.59
N HIS A 147 13.03 34.61 24.36
CA HIS A 147 14.43 34.99 24.22
C HIS A 147 14.66 35.77 22.90
N PRO A 148 15.15 37.03 22.93
CA PRO A 148 14.58 38.07 22.07
C PRO A 148 15.29 38.29 20.72
N LEU A 149 16.34 37.54 20.38
CA LEU A 149 17.22 37.91 19.26
C LEU A 149 16.83 37.29 17.92
N ARG A 150 16.35 36.04 17.88
CA ARG A 150 16.21 35.32 16.60
C ARG A 150 14.98 35.75 15.81
N LEU A 151 13.82 35.72 16.44
CA LEU A 151 12.54 35.97 15.73
C LEU A 151 12.31 37.45 15.47
N ASN A 152 12.71 38.34 16.40
CA ASN A 152 12.69 39.78 16.14
C ASN A 152 13.67 40.20 15.02
N LEU A 153 14.80 39.50 14.84
CA LEU A 153 15.71 39.75 13.71
C LEU A 153 15.07 39.38 12.37
N ILE A 154 14.28 38.30 12.34
CA ILE A 154 13.64 37.80 11.12
C ILE A 154 12.37 38.60 10.79
N PHE A 155 11.45 38.71 11.74
CA PHE A 155 10.10 39.25 11.52
C PHE A 155 9.93 40.70 11.99
N GLY A 156 10.82 41.22 12.82
CA GLY A 156 10.74 42.61 13.30
C GLY A 156 10.92 43.67 12.22
N LEU A 157 11.28 43.28 10.99
CA LEU A 157 11.28 44.15 9.81
C LEU A 157 9.90 44.26 9.14
N LEU A 158 8.91 43.47 9.57
CA LEU A 158 7.56 43.49 9.03
C LEU A 158 6.68 44.40 9.89
N ASP A 159 6.02 45.37 9.26
CA ASP A 159 5.09 46.29 9.94
C ASP A 159 4.01 45.54 10.75
N GLY A 160 3.58 44.37 10.25
CA GLY A 160 2.61 43.50 10.91
C GLY A 160 3.06 42.97 12.27
N TRP A 161 4.37 42.88 12.53
CA TRP A 161 4.94 42.34 13.78
C TRP A 161 4.71 43.25 15.00
N TRP A 162 4.50 44.56 14.76
CA TRP A 162 4.44 45.58 15.81
C TRP A 162 3.01 46.13 16.03
N ARG A 163 1.97 45.36 15.66
CA ARG A 163 0.57 45.79 15.69
C ARG A 163 -0.07 45.79 17.09
N SER A 164 0.57 45.21 18.10
CA SER A 164 0.01 45.02 19.45
C SER A 164 -0.25 46.35 20.17
N THR A 165 -1.40 46.48 20.84
CA THR A 165 -1.75 47.67 21.61
C THR A 165 -1.53 47.54 23.12
N GLU A 166 -1.28 46.33 23.62
CA GLU A 166 -1.18 46.05 25.05
C GLU A 166 0.20 46.42 25.62
N ALA A 167 0.23 46.90 26.87
CA ALA A 167 1.45 47.37 27.53
C ALA A 167 2.52 46.26 27.72
N TYR A 168 2.10 45.00 27.86
CA TYR A 168 3.01 43.87 28.06
C TYR A 168 3.58 43.29 26.75
N ARG A 169 3.20 43.82 25.58
CA ARG A 169 3.68 43.38 24.25
C ARG A 169 4.46 44.44 23.48
N GLN A 170 4.92 45.49 24.16
CA GLN A 170 5.64 46.59 23.50
C GLN A 170 7.03 46.19 22.96
N ALA A 171 7.65 45.16 23.55
CA ALA A 171 8.94 44.63 23.11
C ALA A 171 8.84 43.58 21.98
N GLY A 172 7.63 43.19 21.60
CA GLY A 172 7.34 42.18 20.59
C GLY A 172 5.96 41.53 20.81
N PRO A 173 5.39 40.90 19.77
CA PRO A 173 4.00 40.44 19.78
C PRO A 173 3.77 39.16 20.60
N CYS A 174 4.83 38.44 20.97
CA CYS A 174 4.79 37.13 21.64
C CYS A 174 4.72 37.27 23.18
N ILE A 175 4.11 36.28 23.84
CA ILE A 175 3.96 36.25 25.32
C ILE A 175 4.21 34.84 25.86
N SER A 176 4.53 34.73 27.16
CA SER A 176 4.84 33.45 27.79
C SER A 176 3.59 32.56 27.93
N SER A 177 3.81 31.26 28.14
CA SER A 177 2.73 30.29 28.34
C SER A 177 1.90 30.60 29.60
N GLU A 178 2.51 31.17 30.65
CA GLU A 178 1.79 31.64 31.84
C GLU A 178 0.85 32.78 31.50
N LYS A 179 1.32 33.76 30.71
CA LYS A 179 0.49 34.89 30.29
C LYS A 179 -0.65 34.46 29.38
N TRP A 180 -0.40 33.52 28.47
CA TRP A 180 -1.48 32.87 27.70
C TRP A 180 -2.50 32.22 28.64
N GLY A 181 -2.05 31.51 29.67
CA GLY A 181 -2.94 30.87 30.66
C GLY A 181 -3.83 31.84 31.41
N GLU A 182 -3.33 33.04 31.77
CA GLU A 182 -4.13 34.11 32.37
C GLU A 182 -5.21 34.62 31.40
N LEU A 183 -4.83 34.98 30.18
CA LEU A 183 -5.74 35.53 29.17
C LEU A 183 -6.80 34.52 28.74
N LEU A 184 -6.43 33.24 28.62
CA LEU A 184 -7.37 32.15 28.33
C LEU A 184 -8.44 32.05 29.44
N LYS A 185 -8.07 32.15 30.71
CA LYS A 185 -9.04 32.16 31.82
C LYS A 185 -9.95 33.37 31.78
N GLU A 186 -9.40 34.55 31.53
CA GLU A 186 -10.15 35.81 31.42
C GLU A 186 -11.19 35.76 30.28
N THR A 187 -10.87 35.07 29.19
CA THR A 187 -11.70 34.99 27.98
C THR A 187 -12.61 33.75 27.93
N GLY A 188 -12.81 33.06 29.06
CA GLY A 188 -13.79 31.98 29.19
C GLY A 188 -13.29 30.59 28.81
N PHE A 189 -11.98 30.36 28.91
CA PHE A 189 -11.36 29.04 28.83
C PHE A 189 -10.83 28.57 30.20
N SER A 190 -10.33 27.33 30.27
CA SER A 190 -9.78 26.73 31.49
C SER A 190 -8.35 27.17 31.83
N GLY A 191 -7.68 27.89 30.93
CA GLY A 191 -6.24 28.16 30.99
C GLY A 191 -5.44 27.15 30.19
N CYS A 192 -4.22 26.84 30.59
CA CYS A 192 -3.37 25.86 29.90
C CYS A 192 -3.63 24.44 30.45
N ASP A 193 -4.51 23.67 29.81
CA ASP A 193 -4.79 22.28 30.21
C ASP A 193 -3.59 21.37 29.91
N VAL A 194 -2.95 21.60 28.78
CA VAL A 194 -1.74 20.91 28.33
C VAL A 194 -0.83 21.91 27.63
N VAL A 195 0.47 21.87 27.94
CA VAL A 195 1.50 22.62 27.22
C VAL A 195 2.52 21.62 26.67
N VAL A 196 2.74 21.66 25.37
CA VAL A 196 3.72 20.81 24.67
C VAL A 196 4.73 21.71 23.96
N ASP A 197 5.94 21.76 24.49
CA ASP A 197 7.04 22.53 23.89
C ASP A 197 7.52 21.91 22.58
N ASP A 198 8.03 22.75 21.67
CA ASP A 198 8.53 22.40 20.34
C ASP A 198 9.91 21.71 20.32
N TYR A 199 10.69 21.81 21.40
CA TYR A 199 11.90 21.02 21.67
C TYR A 199 12.03 20.55 23.12
N GLU A 200 12.66 19.39 23.35
CA GLU A 200 12.92 18.91 24.73
C GLU A 200 14.00 19.72 25.45
N ALA A 201 15.09 20.03 24.74
CA ALA A 201 16.16 20.84 25.30
C ALA A 201 15.73 22.31 25.41
N ASP A 202 15.79 22.87 26.62
CA ASP A 202 15.36 24.25 26.92
C ASP A 202 15.98 25.29 25.97
N VAL A 203 17.26 25.11 25.60
CA VAL A 203 18.00 26.02 24.70
C VAL A 203 17.50 26.04 23.25
N CYS A 204 16.73 25.02 22.86
CA CYS A 204 16.17 24.91 21.51
C CYS A 204 14.68 25.31 21.48
N ARG A 205 14.05 25.55 22.63
CA ARG A 205 12.61 25.87 22.70
C ARG A 205 12.36 27.27 22.16
N GLU A 206 11.39 27.37 21.25
CA GLU A 206 10.97 28.65 20.67
C GLU A 206 9.44 28.83 20.85
N GLY A 207 8.64 27.79 20.63
CA GLY A 207 7.18 27.82 20.82
C GLY A 207 6.60 26.60 21.53
N SER A 208 5.33 26.70 21.91
CA SER A 208 4.58 25.61 22.54
C SER A 208 3.18 25.49 21.93
N MET A 209 2.66 24.26 21.85
CA MET A 209 1.23 24.02 21.71
C MET A 209 0.57 24.10 23.09
N ILE A 210 -0.44 24.96 23.20
CA ILE A 210 -1.30 25.10 24.36
C ILE A 210 -2.67 24.52 23.99
N VAL A 211 -3.14 23.56 24.78
CA VAL A 211 -4.51 23.06 24.71
C VAL A 211 -5.33 23.73 25.80
N SER A 212 -6.47 24.28 25.43
CA SER A 212 -7.39 24.91 26.37
C SER A 212 -8.83 24.48 26.10
N THR A 213 -9.64 24.37 27.16
CA THR A 213 -11.03 23.97 27.06
C THR A 213 -11.96 25.17 27.18
N ALA A 214 -12.91 25.29 26.27
CA ALA A 214 -14.00 26.26 26.34
C ALA A 214 -14.87 25.99 27.58
N VAL A 215 -14.83 26.88 28.57
CA VAL A 215 -15.57 26.74 29.83
C VAL A 215 -16.92 27.44 29.72
N ALA A 216 -17.93 26.88 30.36
CA ALA A 216 -19.18 27.57 30.67
C ALA A 216 -19.35 27.61 32.19
N PRO A 217 -20.15 28.54 32.75
CA PRO A 217 -20.55 28.46 34.15
C PRO A 217 -21.12 27.07 34.45
N VAL A 218 -20.67 26.44 35.54
CA VAL A 218 -21.15 25.11 35.95
C VAL A 218 -22.65 25.21 36.21
N PRO A 219 -23.51 24.43 35.51
CA PRO A 219 -24.92 24.37 35.85
C PRO A 219 -25.07 23.75 37.25
N THR A 220 -25.65 24.48 38.19
CA THR A 220 -25.85 24.09 39.59
C THR A 220 -26.96 23.05 39.83
N ASP A 221 -27.47 22.39 38.78
CA ASP A 221 -28.73 21.64 38.87
C ASP A 221 -28.60 20.16 39.28
N ILE A 222 -27.40 19.62 39.48
CA ILE A 222 -27.22 18.30 40.11
C ILE A 222 -26.79 18.46 41.55
N THR A 223 -27.76 18.30 42.44
CA THR A 223 -27.58 18.56 43.87
C THR A 223 -27.19 17.36 44.71
N ALA A 224 -27.33 16.09 44.26
CA ALA A 224 -27.08 14.93 45.11
C ALA A 224 -26.46 13.71 44.40
N VAL A 225 -25.57 13.00 45.13
CA VAL A 225 -24.92 11.74 44.72
C VAL A 225 -25.31 10.65 45.71
N ASN A 226 -25.63 9.46 45.22
CA ASN A 226 -25.89 8.29 46.04
C ASN A 226 -24.88 7.19 45.73
N ILE A 227 -24.19 6.67 46.73
CA ILE A 227 -23.22 5.59 46.60
C ILE A 227 -23.88 4.30 47.09
N ILE A 228 -23.82 3.25 46.27
CA ILE A 228 -24.42 1.95 46.52
C ILE A 228 -23.30 0.97 46.84
N ILE A 229 -23.40 0.34 48.00
CA ILE A 229 -22.41 -0.63 48.49
C ILE A 229 -23.10 -1.90 49.00
N ASN A 230 -22.34 -2.97 49.12
CA ASN A 230 -22.65 -4.05 50.05
C ASN A 230 -22.16 -3.64 51.46
N PRO A 231 -23.06 -3.48 52.45
CA PRO A 231 -22.69 -3.12 53.82
C PRO A 231 -21.71 -4.10 54.49
N GLU A 232 -21.67 -5.35 54.02
CA GLU A 232 -20.77 -6.38 54.56
C GLU A 232 -19.33 -6.29 53.99
N ASP A 233 -19.11 -5.50 52.93
CA ASP A 233 -17.80 -5.31 52.32
C ASP A 233 -17.12 -4.02 52.80
N GLN A 234 -16.19 -4.18 53.76
CA GLN A 234 -15.43 -3.05 54.31
C GLN A 234 -14.61 -2.31 53.26
N LYS A 235 -14.12 -2.97 52.20
CA LYS A 235 -13.33 -2.30 51.16
C LYS A 235 -14.21 -1.38 50.31
N GLN A 236 -15.46 -1.76 50.05
CA GLN A 236 -16.43 -0.89 49.38
C GLN A 236 -16.77 0.31 50.25
N ALA A 237 -16.96 0.12 51.57
CA ALA A 237 -17.20 1.20 52.51
C ALA A 237 -16.02 2.20 52.58
N ASP A 238 -14.78 1.70 52.64
CA ASP A 238 -13.57 2.53 52.65
C ASP A 238 -13.41 3.33 51.35
N LEU A 239 -13.73 2.72 50.21
CA LEU A 239 -13.71 3.40 48.91
C LEU A 239 -14.82 4.45 48.81
N ALA A 240 -16.03 4.16 49.30
CA ALA A 240 -17.14 5.10 49.37
C ALA A 240 -16.81 6.33 50.23
N ALA A 241 -16.10 6.14 51.35
CA ALA A 241 -15.61 7.24 52.19
C ALA A 241 -14.60 8.12 51.41
N ALA A 242 -13.61 7.51 50.75
CA ALA A 242 -12.63 8.24 49.95
C ALA A 242 -13.25 9.02 48.76
N ILE A 243 -14.29 8.46 48.13
CA ILE A 243 -15.08 9.16 47.10
C ILE A 243 -15.83 10.33 47.71
N SER A 244 -16.48 10.13 48.86
CA SER A 244 -17.26 11.15 49.55
C SER A 244 -16.40 12.36 49.94
N ASP A 245 -15.22 12.12 50.52
CA ASP A 245 -14.27 13.17 50.90
C ASP A 245 -13.84 14.01 49.69
N ARG A 246 -13.54 13.36 48.55
CA ARG A 246 -13.15 14.05 47.31
C ARG A 246 -14.30 14.83 46.70
N LEU A 247 -15.51 14.28 46.67
CA LEU A 247 -16.69 14.98 46.15
C LEU A 247 -17.03 16.22 46.99
N GLN A 248 -16.87 16.16 48.32
CA GLN A 248 -17.04 17.31 49.20
C GLN A 248 -16.03 18.42 48.91
N GLN A 249 -14.76 18.07 48.67
CA GLN A 249 -13.73 19.02 48.24
C GLN A 249 -14.07 19.69 46.90
N LEU A 250 -14.85 19.02 46.05
CA LEU A 250 -15.33 19.52 44.77
C LEU A 250 -16.69 20.24 44.88
N SER A 251 -17.10 20.64 46.08
CA SER A 251 -18.36 21.35 46.37
C SER A 251 -19.66 20.54 46.13
N ILE A 252 -19.58 19.22 46.07
CA ILE A 252 -20.75 18.32 46.04
C ILE A 252 -21.02 17.82 47.46
N SER A 253 -22.03 18.38 48.12
CA SER A 253 -22.25 18.18 49.56
C SER A 253 -23.36 17.19 49.94
N ARG A 254 -24.33 16.90 49.06
CA ARG A 254 -25.41 15.94 49.37
C ARG A 254 -25.03 14.56 48.88
N ILE A 255 -24.32 13.82 49.73
CA ILE A 255 -23.88 12.46 49.44
C ILE A 255 -24.62 11.49 50.37
N THR A 256 -25.27 10.48 49.82
CA THR A 256 -25.93 9.41 50.58
C THR A 256 -25.26 8.07 50.29
N LEU A 257 -25.31 7.18 51.28
CA LEU A 257 -24.84 5.80 51.17
C LEU A 257 -26.05 4.89 51.35
N THR A 258 -26.27 3.96 50.43
CA THR A 258 -27.42 3.04 50.44
C THR A 258 -26.99 1.61 50.13
N SER A 259 -27.71 0.64 50.64
CA SER A 259 -27.57 -0.78 50.24
C SER A 259 -28.57 -1.15 49.13
N MET A 260 -28.38 -2.31 48.49
CA MET A 260 -29.33 -2.81 47.48
C MET A 260 -30.73 -3.06 48.03
N THR A 261 -30.86 -3.46 49.30
CA THR A 261 -32.16 -3.67 49.94
C THR A 261 -32.93 -2.36 50.14
N ASP A 262 -32.22 -1.24 50.37
CA ASP A 262 -32.83 0.08 50.55
C ASP A 262 -33.37 0.65 49.22
N ILE A 263 -32.83 0.19 48.08
CA ILE A 263 -33.19 0.68 46.75
C ILE A 263 -34.51 0.09 46.26
N ALA A 264 -34.89 -1.11 46.72
CA ALA A 264 -36.13 -1.78 46.31
C ALA A 264 -37.40 -0.95 46.56
N GLN A 265 -37.36 0.01 47.50
CA GLN A 265 -38.49 0.87 47.87
C GLN A 265 -38.37 2.31 47.34
N ARG A 266 -37.32 2.61 46.56
CA ARG A 266 -36.98 3.97 46.15
C ARG A 266 -37.80 4.43 44.93
N LYS A 267 -38.25 5.70 44.95
CA LYS A 267 -38.88 6.36 43.80
C LYS A 267 -37.83 6.99 42.88
N LEU A 268 -38.16 7.09 41.59
CA LEU A 268 -37.33 7.74 40.59
C LEU A 268 -37.03 9.20 40.98
N SER A 269 -35.74 9.56 41.07
CA SER A 269 -35.29 10.92 41.35
C SER A 269 -34.68 11.55 40.10
N ALA A 270 -35.08 12.78 39.78
CA ALA A 270 -34.61 13.47 38.58
C ALA A 270 -33.18 14.01 38.70
N ASN A 271 -32.73 14.32 39.93
CA ASN A 271 -31.52 15.09 40.22
C ASN A 271 -30.53 14.30 41.09
N LEU A 272 -30.49 12.97 40.92
CA LEU A 272 -29.64 12.06 41.68
C LEU A 272 -28.77 11.24 40.72
N LEU A 273 -27.46 11.24 40.98
CA LEU A 273 -26.47 10.38 40.33
C LEU A 273 -26.18 9.19 41.25
N ASP A 274 -26.45 7.98 40.78
CA ASP A 274 -26.10 6.75 41.50
C ASP A 274 -24.69 6.28 41.11
N ILE A 275 -23.91 5.83 42.09
CA ILE A 275 -22.60 5.19 41.91
C ILE A 275 -22.69 3.81 42.54
N SER A 276 -22.66 2.74 41.74
CA SER A 276 -22.61 1.37 42.22
C SER A 276 -21.17 0.92 42.41
N LEU A 277 -20.82 0.52 43.63
CA LEU A 277 -19.54 -0.11 43.97
C LEU A 277 -19.66 -1.62 44.17
N LEU A 278 -20.79 -2.23 43.78
CA LEU A 278 -21.08 -3.65 44.01
C LEU A 278 -20.05 -4.58 43.37
N GLU A 279 -19.43 -4.15 42.25
CA GLU A 279 -18.36 -4.88 41.57
C GLU A 279 -16.96 -4.27 41.79
N ALA A 280 -16.80 -3.36 42.75
CA ALA A 280 -15.51 -2.72 43.03
C ALA A 280 -14.50 -3.65 43.74
N THR A 281 -14.92 -4.85 44.13
CA THR A 281 -14.12 -5.82 44.90
C THR A 281 -14.30 -7.25 44.40
N THR A 282 -15.53 -7.69 44.20
CA THR A 282 -15.89 -9.05 43.74
C THR A 282 -16.84 -8.99 42.54
N PRO A 283 -16.85 -9.99 41.64
CA PRO A 283 -17.88 -10.06 40.62
C PRO A 283 -19.27 -10.16 41.28
N PHE A 284 -20.24 -9.41 40.78
CA PHE A 284 -21.63 -9.40 41.25
C PHE A 284 -22.55 -9.91 40.14
N VAL A 285 -22.42 -9.37 38.92
CA VAL A 285 -23.36 -9.69 37.83
C VAL A 285 -23.26 -11.16 37.40
N CYS A 286 -22.08 -11.75 37.51
CA CYS A 286 -21.83 -13.16 37.15
C CYS A 286 -22.47 -14.16 38.12
N ASP A 287 -22.54 -13.82 39.40
CA ASP A 287 -22.85 -14.75 40.49
C ASP A 287 -24.18 -14.38 41.19
N MET A 288 -24.93 -13.45 40.61
CA MET A 288 -26.15 -12.85 41.15
C MET A 288 -27.27 -13.86 41.40
N ASP A 289 -27.90 -13.78 42.56
CA ASP A 289 -29.11 -14.55 42.88
C ASP A 289 -30.41 -13.85 42.43
N SER A 290 -31.55 -14.55 42.60
CA SER A 290 -32.86 -14.00 42.18
C SER A 290 -33.26 -12.73 42.91
N SER A 291 -32.92 -12.58 44.20
CA SER A 291 -33.28 -11.40 45.00
C SER A 291 -32.40 -10.20 44.64
N GLU A 292 -31.12 -10.43 44.40
CA GLU A 292 -30.18 -9.45 43.89
C GLU A 292 -30.57 -8.97 42.50
N TYR A 293 -31.07 -9.88 41.65
CA TYR A 293 -31.60 -9.54 40.32
C TYR A 293 -32.83 -8.63 40.38
N GLU A 294 -33.80 -8.94 41.24
CA GLU A 294 -34.96 -8.06 41.48
C GLU A 294 -34.52 -6.67 41.99
N SER A 295 -33.51 -6.64 42.85
CA SER A 295 -32.96 -5.38 43.39
C SER A 295 -32.25 -4.57 42.30
N LEU A 296 -31.52 -5.22 41.39
CA LEU A 296 -30.91 -4.57 40.22
C LEU A 296 -31.98 -4.02 39.26
N GLN A 297 -33.07 -4.77 39.03
CA GLN A 297 -34.21 -4.27 38.25
C GLN A 297 -34.80 -3.00 38.88
N ALA A 298 -34.99 -2.98 40.19
CA ALA A 298 -35.48 -1.81 40.91
C ALA A 298 -34.51 -0.62 40.82
N LEU A 299 -33.20 -0.84 40.93
CA LEU A 299 -32.16 0.18 40.76
C LEU A 299 -32.23 0.82 39.37
N VAL A 300 -32.17 0.01 38.32
CA VAL A 300 -32.21 0.49 36.93
C VAL A 300 -33.54 1.19 36.66
N ALA A 301 -34.65 0.70 37.22
CA ALA A 301 -35.96 1.34 37.08
C ALA A 301 -36.07 2.68 37.84
N SER A 302 -35.35 2.86 38.94
CA SER A 302 -35.43 4.06 39.80
C SER A 302 -34.30 5.07 39.58
N THR A 303 -33.38 4.82 38.64
CA THR A 303 -32.29 5.73 38.31
C THR A 303 -32.53 6.51 37.00
N LYS A 304 -31.94 7.71 36.93
CA LYS A 304 -31.77 8.48 35.68
C LYS A 304 -30.31 8.53 35.23
N SER A 305 -29.37 8.35 36.14
CA SER A 305 -27.94 8.34 35.86
C SER A 305 -27.25 7.42 36.84
N LEU A 306 -26.62 6.36 36.33
CA LEU A 306 -25.94 5.34 37.11
C LEU A 306 -24.53 5.16 36.56
N ILE A 307 -23.52 5.29 37.43
CA ILE A 307 -22.15 4.87 37.18
C ILE A 307 -21.96 3.52 37.88
N TRP A 308 -21.68 2.48 37.11
CA TRP A 308 -21.30 1.17 37.60
C TRP A 308 -19.79 1.07 37.64
N VAL A 309 -19.22 0.73 38.79
CA VAL A 309 -17.77 0.62 38.98
C VAL A 309 -17.39 -0.83 39.17
N ASP A 310 -16.48 -1.31 38.35
CA ASP A 310 -15.99 -2.69 38.38
C ASP A 310 -14.44 -2.77 38.34
N GLU A 311 -13.85 -3.94 38.62
CA GLU A 311 -12.40 -4.18 38.52
C GLU A 311 -11.98 -5.03 37.30
N GLY A 312 -12.67 -4.85 36.19
CA GLY A 312 -12.43 -5.50 34.90
C GLY A 312 -11.43 -4.78 33.99
N GLY A 313 -10.80 -3.70 34.45
CA GLY A 313 -9.86 -2.89 33.69
C GLY A 313 -8.47 -3.53 33.51
N GLY A 314 -7.57 -2.78 32.86
CA GLY A 314 -6.20 -3.18 32.54
C GLY A 314 -6.05 -3.85 31.17
N ARG A 315 -4.80 -4.14 30.79
CA ARG A 315 -4.46 -4.79 29.49
C ARG A 315 -4.95 -6.23 29.38
N GLN A 316 -5.22 -6.87 30.52
CA GLN A 316 -5.79 -8.21 30.60
C GLN A 316 -7.13 -8.12 31.34
N PRO A 317 -8.21 -7.74 30.63
CA PRO A 317 -9.51 -7.55 31.26
C PRO A 317 -10.02 -8.88 31.83
N HIS A 318 -10.67 -8.83 32.99
CA HIS A 318 -11.20 -10.02 33.61
C HIS A 318 -12.68 -10.25 33.22
N PRO A 319 -13.00 -11.30 32.45
CA PRO A 319 -14.31 -11.43 31.81
C PRO A 319 -15.51 -11.41 32.77
N LYS A 320 -15.35 -11.92 34.00
CA LYS A 320 -16.45 -11.96 34.99
C LYS A 320 -17.00 -10.58 35.38
N TYR A 321 -16.20 -9.52 35.28
CA TYR A 321 -16.61 -8.14 35.60
C TYR A 321 -17.19 -7.41 34.37
N ARG A 322 -17.14 -8.02 33.18
CA ARG A 322 -17.48 -7.36 31.91
C ARG A 322 -18.87 -7.77 31.38
N LEU A 323 -19.61 -8.61 32.12
CA LEU A 323 -21.00 -8.96 31.78
C LEU A 323 -21.91 -7.73 31.80
N VAL A 324 -21.65 -6.78 32.69
CA VAL A 324 -22.40 -5.53 32.79
C VAL A 324 -22.34 -4.69 31.51
N ASP A 325 -21.27 -4.78 30.71
CA ASP A 325 -21.18 -4.08 29.42
C ASP A 325 -22.32 -4.49 28.48
N GLY A 326 -22.54 -5.80 28.34
CA GLY A 326 -23.59 -6.34 27.47
C GLY A 326 -24.98 -5.99 27.98
N LEU A 327 -25.18 -6.10 29.30
CA LEU A 327 -26.43 -5.73 29.96
C LEU A 327 -26.75 -4.24 29.75
N PHE A 328 -25.80 -3.34 29.99
CA PHE A 328 -26.00 -1.90 29.86
C PHE A 328 -26.18 -1.47 28.42
N ARG A 329 -25.51 -2.11 27.45
CA ARG A 329 -25.75 -1.86 26.02
C ARG A 329 -27.17 -2.23 25.62
N ALA A 330 -27.68 -3.39 26.06
CA ALA A 330 -29.06 -3.81 25.79
C ALA A 330 -30.06 -2.84 26.43
N LEU A 331 -29.90 -2.55 27.74
CA LEU A 331 -30.77 -1.64 28.47
C LEU A 331 -30.74 -0.22 27.90
N SER A 332 -29.59 0.28 27.43
CA SER A 332 -29.50 1.62 26.84
C SER A 332 -30.30 1.75 25.53
N GLY A 333 -30.49 0.64 24.80
CA GLY A 333 -31.37 0.61 23.62
C GLY A 333 -32.87 0.60 23.96
N GLU A 334 -33.24 0.20 25.17
CA GLU A 334 -34.63 0.09 25.63
C GLU A 334 -35.05 1.25 26.55
N MET A 335 -34.11 1.81 27.31
CA MET A 335 -34.35 2.77 28.40
C MET A 335 -33.67 4.13 28.16
N TYR A 336 -34.09 4.84 27.11
CA TYR A 336 -33.57 6.17 26.76
C TYR A 336 -33.59 7.22 27.91
N ARG A 337 -34.44 7.01 28.93
CA ARG A 337 -34.52 7.90 30.10
C ARG A 337 -33.28 7.84 30.99
N ALA A 338 -32.63 6.67 31.10
CA ALA A 338 -31.53 6.44 32.01
C ALA A 338 -30.19 6.51 31.26
N ARG A 339 -29.21 7.17 31.88
CA ARG A 339 -27.81 7.14 31.44
C ARG A 339 -27.08 6.09 32.27
N LEU A 340 -26.76 4.96 31.65
CA LEU A 340 -26.01 3.88 32.29
C LEU A 340 -24.56 3.98 31.83
N THR A 341 -23.63 4.18 32.77
CA THR A 341 -22.20 4.36 32.48
C THR A 341 -21.41 3.28 33.20
N ASN A 342 -20.53 2.56 32.48
CA ASN A 342 -19.61 1.61 33.08
C ASN A 342 -18.20 2.21 33.24
N LEU A 343 -17.56 1.94 34.37
CA LEU A 343 -16.18 2.30 34.69
C LEU A 343 -15.44 1.07 35.22
N SER A 344 -14.64 0.45 34.36
CA SER A 344 -13.80 -0.69 34.72
C SER A 344 -12.41 -0.23 35.12
N LEU A 345 -12.08 -0.32 36.41
CA LEU A 345 -10.81 0.11 37.00
C LEU A 345 -9.78 -1.02 37.04
N GLU A 346 -8.51 -0.66 37.16
CA GLU A 346 -7.43 -1.64 37.36
C GLU A 346 -7.45 -2.19 38.79
N ARG A 347 -7.40 -3.52 38.92
CA ARG A 347 -7.47 -4.23 40.22
C ARG A 347 -6.46 -3.74 41.24
N HIS A 348 -5.21 -3.57 40.79
CA HIS A 348 -4.07 -3.28 41.66
C HIS A 348 -3.88 -1.78 41.94
N SER A 349 -4.80 -0.93 41.51
CA SER A 349 -4.78 0.50 41.80
C SER A 349 -5.07 0.79 43.27
N SER A 350 -4.42 1.83 43.82
CA SER A 350 -4.70 2.30 45.19
C SER A 350 -6.13 2.82 45.33
N ARG A 351 -6.67 2.78 46.55
CA ARG A 351 -8.00 3.30 46.87
C ARG A 351 -8.12 4.79 46.48
N GLU A 352 -7.10 5.58 46.80
CA GLU A 352 -7.06 7.02 46.54
C GLU A 352 -7.09 7.33 45.05
N HIS A 353 -6.47 6.47 44.23
CA HIS A 353 -6.46 6.56 42.77
C HIS A 353 -7.82 6.17 42.19
N LYS A 354 -8.39 5.03 42.63
CA LYS A 354 -9.76 4.61 42.24
C LYS A 354 -10.79 5.70 42.53
N ALA A 355 -10.75 6.27 43.74
CA ALA A 355 -11.62 7.39 44.11
C ALA A 355 -11.42 8.62 43.20
N ALA A 356 -10.18 8.93 42.80
CA ALA A 356 -9.89 10.03 41.89
C ALA A 356 -10.48 9.79 40.49
N GLN A 357 -10.35 8.58 39.93
CA GLN A 357 -10.93 8.24 38.63
C GLN A 357 -12.45 8.29 38.63
N ILE A 358 -13.09 7.75 39.69
CA ILE A 358 -14.55 7.80 39.85
C ILE A 358 -15.02 9.26 39.91
N CYS A 359 -14.37 10.11 40.73
CA CYS A 359 -14.73 11.53 40.82
C CYS A 359 -14.53 12.28 39.49
N LYS A 360 -13.46 11.96 38.74
CA LYS A 360 -13.23 12.53 37.40
C LYS A 360 -14.38 12.21 36.45
N LEU A 361 -14.86 10.97 36.46
CA LEU A 361 -16.00 10.55 35.65
C LEU A 361 -17.31 11.20 36.14
N VAL A 362 -17.55 11.28 37.45
CA VAL A 362 -18.70 11.96 38.05
C VAL A 362 -18.80 13.41 37.55
N LEU A 363 -17.70 14.17 37.62
CA LEU A 363 -17.67 15.55 37.11
C LEU A 363 -17.96 15.62 35.61
N SER A 364 -17.43 14.66 34.83
CA SER A 364 -17.68 14.58 33.39
C SER A 364 -19.16 14.31 33.08
N VAL A 365 -19.81 13.41 33.82
CA VAL A 365 -21.23 13.06 33.63
C VAL A 365 -22.14 14.22 34.08
N ILE A 366 -21.81 14.90 35.17
CA ILE A 366 -22.56 16.05 35.68
C ILE A 366 -22.48 17.24 34.73
N GLY A 367 -21.29 17.52 34.17
CA GLY A 367 -21.08 18.65 33.26
C GLY A 367 -21.70 18.47 31.87
N ASP A 368 -22.06 17.24 31.51
CA ASP A 368 -22.51 16.82 30.19
C ASP A 368 -24.05 16.91 30.03
N VAL A 369 -24.52 18.15 29.85
CA VAL A 369 -25.94 18.48 29.68
C VAL A 369 -26.51 17.91 28.38
N GLU A 370 -25.69 17.80 27.33
CA GLU A 370 -26.09 17.33 26.00
C GLU A 370 -26.05 15.80 25.86
N ARG A 371 -25.68 15.07 26.93
CA ARG A 371 -25.47 13.60 26.92
C ARG A 371 -24.47 13.14 25.84
N GLY A 372 -23.45 13.94 25.59
CA GLY A 372 -22.40 13.67 24.59
C GLY A 372 -21.19 12.88 25.12
N ALA A 373 -21.05 12.71 26.43
CA ALA A 373 -19.95 11.92 27.00
C ALA A 373 -20.24 10.41 26.91
N ASP A 374 -19.18 9.64 26.68
CA ASP A 374 -19.21 8.19 26.55
C ASP A 374 -19.82 7.51 27.78
N THR A 375 -20.32 6.29 27.58
CA THR A 375 -20.94 5.46 28.62
C THR A 375 -20.09 4.27 29.02
N GLU A 376 -18.92 4.07 28.42
CA GLU A 376 -18.04 2.94 28.72
C GLU A 376 -16.60 3.43 28.84
N TYR A 377 -16.04 3.26 30.03
CA TYR A 377 -14.66 3.64 30.34
C TYR A 377 -13.91 2.45 30.91
N THR A 378 -12.67 2.29 30.46
CA THR A 378 -11.76 1.26 30.95
C THR A 378 -10.44 1.91 31.33
N GLU A 379 -10.01 1.72 32.56
CA GLU A 379 -8.69 2.13 33.00
C GLU A 379 -7.64 1.18 32.42
N ILE A 380 -6.61 1.73 31.78
CA ILE A 380 -5.43 1.00 31.30
C ILE A 380 -4.20 1.86 31.61
N ASP A 381 -3.24 1.28 32.32
CA ASP A 381 -2.02 1.93 32.77
C ASP A 381 -2.30 3.25 33.52
N GLY A 382 -3.32 3.24 34.40
CA GLY A 382 -3.76 4.41 35.17
C GLY A 382 -4.51 5.50 34.39
N ILE A 383 -4.84 5.28 33.11
CA ILE A 383 -5.53 6.25 32.25
C ILE A 383 -6.89 5.70 31.81
N LEU A 384 -7.93 6.53 31.89
CA LEU A 384 -9.26 6.18 31.38
C LEU A 384 -9.29 6.20 29.86
N HIS A 385 -9.57 5.05 29.27
CA HIS A 385 -9.76 4.83 27.84
C HIS A 385 -11.25 4.64 27.54
N ILE A 386 -11.62 4.93 26.29
CA ILE A 386 -12.94 4.71 25.72
C ILE A 386 -12.81 3.66 24.61
N SER A 387 -13.84 2.83 24.44
CA SER A 387 -13.86 1.82 23.38
C SER A 387 -14.45 2.39 22.10
N ARG A 388 -13.85 2.03 20.96
CA ARG A 388 -14.34 2.35 19.61
C ARG A 388 -14.22 1.12 18.72
N LEU A 389 -15.22 0.88 17.88
CA LEU A 389 -15.16 -0.15 16.86
C LEU A 389 -14.34 0.36 15.67
N VAL A 390 -13.32 -0.40 15.27
CA VAL A 390 -12.44 -0.08 14.15
C VAL A 390 -12.24 -1.30 13.26
N ASP A 391 -11.91 -1.07 11.98
CA ASP A 391 -11.60 -2.16 11.05
C ASP A 391 -10.26 -2.82 11.40
N ALA A 392 -10.27 -4.14 11.59
CA ALA A 392 -9.11 -4.94 11.93
C ALA A 392 -8.35 -5.39 10.67
N ARG A 393 -7.86 -4.43 9.87
CA ARG A 393 -7.31 -4.72 8.53
C ARG A 393 -6.14 -5.69 8.52
N SER A 394 -5.26 -5.67 9.51
CA SER A 394 -4.17 -6.66 9.62
C SER A 394 -4.74 -8.07 9.75
N LEU A 395 -5.73 -8.26 10.63
CA LEU A 395 -6.43 -9.53 10.77
C LEU A 395 -7.20 -9.90 9.49
N SER A 396 -7.89 -8.94 8.86
CA SER A 396 -8.59 -9.15 7.59
C SER A 396 -7.63 -9.56 6.47
N GLN A 397 -6.45 -8.94 6.40
CA GLN A 397 -5.37 -9.27 5.46
C GLN A 397 -4.79 -10.64 5.76
N ASP A 398 -4.56 -10.98 7.03
CA ASP A 398 -4.06 -12.28 7.45
C ASP A 398 -5.06 -13.40 7.15
N VAL A 399 -6.35 -13.14 7.38
CA VAL A 399 -7.45 -14.05 7.01
C VAL A 399 -7.52 -14.19 5.49
N ALA A 400 -7.42 -13.10 4.72
CA ALA A 400 -7.40 -13.13 3.27
C ALA A 400 -6.17 -13.89 2.72
N ARG A 401 -4.99 -13.68 3.31
CA ARG A 401 -3.74 -14.42 3.01
C ARG A 401 -3.92 -15.93 3.17
N LYS A 402 -4.62 -16.34 4.22
CA LYS A 402 -4.87 -17.76 4.52
C LYS A 402 -6.00 -18.36 3.68
N ALA A 403 -6.89 -17.54 3.13
CA ALA A 403 -8.05 -17.99 2.36
C ALA A 403 -7.83 -18.03 0.83
N LEU A 404 -6.84 -17.29 0.30
CA LEU A 404 -6.60 -17.21 -1.13
C LEU A 404 -5.70 -18.38 -1.63
N PRO A 405 -6.07 -19.09 -2.72
CA PRO A 405 -5.31 -20.23 -3.24
C PRO A 405 -3.98 -19.84 -3.91
N GLN A 406 -3.80 -18.56 -4.23
CA GLN A 406 -2.55 -17.99 -4.75
C GLN A 406 -2.25 -16.70 -4.00
N HIS A 407 -1.01 -16.58 -3.54
CA HIS A 407 -0.49 -15.37 -2.91
C HIS A 407 0.57 -14.76 -3.81
N GLU A 408 0.50 -13.44 -4.04
CA GLU A 408 1.53 -12.67 -4.73
C GLU A 408 2.36 -11.90 -3.70
N GLU A 409 3.68 -12.05 -3.75
CA GLU A 409 4.62 -11.39 -2.84
C GLU A 409 5.80 -10.83 -3.61
N LEU A 410 6.26 -9.64 -3.23
CA LEU A 410 7.54 -9.09 -3.70
C LEU A 410 8.67 -9.77 -2.93
N LEU A 411 9.49 -10.56 -3.64
CA LEU A 411 10.65 -11.23 -3.07
C LEU A 411 11.90 -10.91 -3.90
N PRO A 412 13.09 -10.83 -3.28
CA PRO A 412 14.32 -10.68 -4.05
C PRO A 412 14.57 -11.94 -4.89
N TYR A 413 14.88 -11.73 -6.16
CA TYR A 413 14.97 -12.78 -7.18
C TYR A 413 15.97 -13.89 -6.84
N GLY A 414 17.03 -13.58 -6.11
CA GLY A 414 18.08 -14.53 -5.71
C GLY A 414 17.96 -15.06 -4.28
N SER A 415 17.08 -14.52 -3.44
CA SER A 415 16.91 -14.97 -2.05
C SER A 415 15.57 -15.69 -1.89
N GLY A 416 15.59 -17.02 -2.01
CA GLY A 416 14.39 -17.83 -1.92
C GLY A 416 14.52 -19.15 -2.68
N PRO A 417 13.40 -19.85 -2.93
CA PRO A 417 13.40 -20.99 -3.84
C PRO A 417 13.74 -20.52 -5.26
N SER A 418 14.22 -21.42 -6.11
CA SER A 418 14.45 -21.09 -7.53
C SER A 418 13.15 -20.64 -8.17
N LEU A 419 13.22 -19.62 -9.01
CA LEU A 419 12.08 -19.00 -9.67
C LEU A 419 12.17 -19.19 -11.18
N ARG A 420 11.01 -19.15 -11.84
CA ARG A 420 10.87 -19.02 -13.30
C ARG A 420 9.69 -18.12 -13.63
N LEU A 421 9.76 -17.43 -14.76
CA LEU A 421 8.66 -16.59 -15.22
C LEU A 421 7.50 -17.45 -15.72
N LYS A 422 6.27 -17.05 -15.40
CA LYS A 422 5.03 -17.60 -15.91
C LYS A 422 4.14 -16.49 -16.45
N ILE A 423 3.45 -16.80 -17.55
CA ILE A 423 2.36 -15.96 -18.06
C ILE A 423 1.09 -16.39 -17.31
N GLY A 424 0.48 -15.47 -16.55
CA GLY A 424 -0.78 -15.75 -15.87
C GLY A 424 -1.93 -15.90 -16.86
N SER A 425 -2.17 -14.92 -17.71
CA SER A 425 -3.17 -14.95 -18.77
C SER A 425 -2.58 -14.41 -20.08
N PRO A 426 -2.41 -15.27 -21.12
CA PRO A 426 -1.94 -14.83 -22.42
C PRO A 426 -2.77 -13.65 -22.96
N GLY A 427 -2.10 -12.64 -23.51
CA GLY A 427 -2.71 -11.39 -23.97
C GLY A 427 -2.59 -10.23 -22.99
N LEU A 428 -2.34 -10.49 -21.70
CA LEU A 428 -2.22 -9.48 -20.65
C LEU A 428 -0.83 -9.47 -20.03
N LEU A 429 0.02 -8.52 -20.44
CA LEU A 429 1.41 -8.43 -19.96
C LEU A 429 1.55 -8.17 -18.45
N ASN A 430 0.56 -7.53 -17.82
CA ASN A 430 0.53 -7.30 -16.36
C ASN A 430 0.27 -8.59 -15.55
N THR A 431 0.04 -9.73 -16.22
CA THR A 431 -0.11 -11.04 -15.56
C THR A 431 1.19 -11.83 -15.53
N LEU A 432 2.30 -11.25 -16.03
CA LEU A 432 3.63 -11.83 -15.90
C LEU A 432 4.04 -11.83 -14.42
N HIS A 433 4.32 -13.00 -13.88
CA HIS A 433 4.78 -13.16 -12.51
C HIS A 433 5.74 -14.34 -12.41
N PHE A 434 6.57 -14.34 -11.38
CA PHE A 434 7.45 -15.45 -11.09
C PHE A 434 6.72 -16.51 -10.28
N ILE A 435 7.07 -17.76 -10.49
CA ILE A 435 6.63 -18.89 -9.66
C ILE A 435 7.84 -19.70 -9.25
N GLU A 436 7.70 -20.47 -8.18
CA GLU A 436 8.68 -21.47 -7.79
C GLU A 436 8.93 -22.47 -8.93
N ASP A 437 10.21 -22.64 -9.27
CA ASP A 437 10.71 -23.63 -10.21
C ASP A 437 11.20 -24.89 -9.48
N ARG A 438 10.30 -25.87 -9.39
CA ARG A 438 10.58 -27.19 -8.83
C ARG A 438 11.37 -28.10 -9.76
N SER A 439 11.78 -27.63 -10.94
CA SER A 439 12.63 -28.43 -11.83
C SER A 439 13.96 -28.82 -11.17
N LEU A 440 14.45 -28.02 -10.22
CA LEU A 440 15.67 -28.29 -9.47
C LEU A 440 15.57 -29.45 -8.47
N GLU A 441 14.36 -29.81 -8.03
CA GLU A 441 14.15 -30.95 -7.13
C GLU A 441 14.45 -32.29 -7.81
N LYS A 442 14.45 -32.31 -9.15
CA LYS A 442 14.79 -33.50 -9.93
C LYS A 442 16.30 -33.73 -9.93
N PRO A 443 16.76 -34.99 -9.78
CA PRO A 443 18.16 -35.32 -9.94
C PRO A 443 18.63 -34.97 -11.35
N LEU A 444 19.90 -34.56 -11.46
CA LEU A 444 20.52 -34.20 -12.74
C LEU A 444 20.71 -35.47 -13.59
N GLY A 445 20.34 -35.44 -14.87
CA GLY A 445 20.60 -36.54 -15.80
C GLY A 445 22.10 -36.71 -16.07
N SER A 446 22.51 -37.89 -16.56
CA SER A 446 23.93 -38.22 -16.74
C SER A 446 24.68 -37.29 -17.70
N LYS A 447 23.99 -36.73 -18.69
CA LYS A 447 24.53 -35.76 -19.67
C LYS A 447 23.98 -34.35 -19.50
N ASP A 448 23.27 -34.09 -18.41
CA ASP A 448 22.69 -32.77 -18.16
C ASP A 448 23.73 -31.85 -17.53
N ILE A 449 23.69 -30.59 -17.94
CA ILE A 449 24.42 -29.50 -17.31
C ILE A 449 23.40 -28.53 -16.70
N ARG A 450 23.72 -28.04 -15.50
CA ARG A 450 22.92 -27.04 -14.79
C ARG A 450 23.67 -25.73 -14.78
N ILE A 451 23.01 -24.68 -15.20
CA ILE A 451 23.59 -23.36 -15.41
C ILE A 451 22.85 -22.34 -14.55
N LYS A 452 23.57 -21.57 -13.72
CA LYS A 452 23.03 -20.36 -13.09
C LYS A 452 22.97 -19.27 -14.14
N VAL A 453 21.76 -18.84 -14.50
CA VAL A 453 21.55 -17.80 -15.50
C VAL A 453 21.99 -16.46 -14.93
N LYS A 454 22.81 -15.72 -15.68
CA LYS A 454 23.32 -14.40 -15.29
C LYS A 454 22.69 -13.29 -16.13
N ALA A 455 22.37 -13.58 -17.39
CA ALA A 455 21.64 -12.66 -18.27
C ALA A 455 20.84 -13.43 -19.32
N ALA A 456 19.69 -12.89 -19.75
CA ALA A 456 18.87 -13.47 -20.81
C ALA A 456 18.46 -12.42 -21.85
N GLY A 457 18.52 -12.79 -23.13
CA GLY A 457 18.09 -11.93 -24.23
C GLY A 457 16.57 -11.93 -24.39
N LEU A 458 15.98 -10.73 -24.48
CA LEU A 458 14.56 -10.56 -24.83
C LEU A 458 14.43 -10.51 -26.36
N ASN A 459 13.50 -11.27 -26.92
CA ASN A 459 13.25 -11.36 -28.35
C ASN A 459 11.79 -11.04 -28.67
N PHE A 460 11.52 -10.57 -29.91
CA PHE A 460 10.15 -10.25 -30.33
C PHE A 460 9.22 -11.47 -30.26
N ARG A 461 9.78 -12.68 -30.42
CA ARG A 461 9.06 -13.94 -30.21
C ARG A 461 8.47 -14.05 -28.79
N ASP A 462 9.20 -13.63 -27.76
CA ASP A 462 8.75 -13.70 -26.37
C ASP A 462 7.50 -12.83 -26.16
N VAL A 463 7.48 -11.65 -26.80
CA VAL A 463 6.31 -10.75 -26.79
C VAL A 463 5.11 -11.38 -27.51
N LEU A 464 5.32 -12.04 -28.66
CA LEU A 464 4.23 -12.73 -29.37
C LEU A 464 3.64 -13.88 -28.55
N VAL A 465 4.48 -14.63 -27.83
CA VAL A 465 4.03 -15.68 -26.91
C VAL A 465 3.25 -15.08 -25.73
N ALA A 466 3.78 -14.05 -25.07
CA ALA A 466 3.10 -13.40 -23.95
C ALA A 466 1.76 -12.75 -24.35
N LEU A 467 1.65 -12.25 -25.58
CA LEU A 467 0.41 -11.70 -26.13
C LEU A 467 -0.57 -12.76 -26.68
N GLY A 468 -0.24 -14.06 -26.60
CA GLY A 468 -1.08 -15.14 -27.10
C GLY A 468 -1.20 -15.19 -28.63
N ARG A 469 -0.32 -14.51 -29.37
CA ARG A 469 -0.26 -14.54 -30.84
C ARG A 469 0.55 -15.71 -31.39
N LEU A 470 1.33 -16.37 -30.53
CA LEU A 470 2.06 -17.58 -30.85
C LEU A 470 1.75 -18.63 -29.77
N GLU A 471 1.23 -19.79 -30.17
CA GLU A 471 0.99 -20.91 -29.26
C GLU A 471 2.32 -21.56 -28.86
N SER A 472 2.86 -21.16 -27.71
CA SER A 472 4.04 -21.75 -27.09
C SER A 472 4.10 -21.42 -25.61
N ASP A 473 4.74 -22.26 -24.82
CA ASP A 473 5.00 -22.05 -23.39
C ASP A 473 6.47 -21.68 -23.10
N THR A 474 7.26 -21.48 -24.16
CA THR A 474 8.70 -21.22 -24.07
C THR A 474 9.00 -19.72 -24.23
N LEU A 475 9.64 -19.17 -23.21
CA LEU A 475 10.10 -17.78 -23.16
C LEU A 475 11.63 -17.73 -22.96
N GLY A 476 12.24 -16.64 -23.44
CA GLY A 476 13.67 -16.37 -23.28
C GLY A 476 14.52 -17.36 -24.05
N ALA A 477 14.56 -17.23 -25.38
CA ALA A 477 15.21 -18.17 -26.29
C ALA A 477 16.76 -18.17 -26.25
N GLU A 478 17.37 -17.30 -25.45
CA GLU A 478 18.81 -17.25 -25.26
C GLU A 478 19.19 -16.73 -23.87
N PHE A 479 20.33 -17.19 -23.38
CA PHE A 479 20.90 -16.73 -22.12
C PHE A 479 22.40 -16.99 -22.04
N ALA A 480 23.06 -16.29 -21.11
CA ALA A 480 24.42 -16.54 -20.71
C ALA A 480 24.49 -16.74 -19.18
N GLY A 481 25.40 -17.60 -18.74
CA GLY A 481 25.49 -17.98 -17.35
C GLY A 481 26.73 -18.81 -17.03
N GLU A 482 26.73 -19.37 -15.83
CA GLU A 482 27.83 -20.14 -15.28
C GLU A 482 27.36 -21.57 -14.98
N VAL A 483 28.12 -22.56 -15.41
CA VAL A 483 27.84 -23.97 -15.11
C VAL A 483 28.06 -24.19 -13.61
N VAL A 484 27.04 -24.69 -12.91
CA VAL A 484 27.12 -24.96 -11.46
C VAL A 484 27.16 -26.45 -11.14
N GLN A 485 26.67 -27.30 -12.04
CA GLN A 485 26.66 -28.75 -11.85
C GLN A 485 26.63 -29.44 -13.21
N VAL A 486 27.25 -30.61 -13.30
CA VAL A 486 27.28 -31.46 -14.51
C VAL A 486 26.97 -32.91 -14.13
N GLY A 487 26.33 -33.63 -15.04
CA GLY A 487 26.12 -35.07 -14.93
C GLY A 487 27.43 -35.86 -15.06
N ASP A 488 27.41 -37.11 -14.60
CA ASP A 488 28.57 -38.00 -14.54
C ASP A 488 29.17 -38.38 -15.90
N GLN A 489 28.38 -38.28 -16.98
CA GLN A 489 28.79 -38.57 -18.35
C GLN A 489 29.05 -37.30 -19.19
N CYS A 490 29.00 -36.10 -18.58
CA CYS A 490 29.34 -34.86 -19.27
C CYS A 490 30.83 -34.78 -19.55
N GLN A 491 31.21 -34.41 -20.78
CA GLN A 491 32.61 -34.31 -21.21
C GLN A 491 33.00 -32.91 -21.67
N LYS A 492 32.04 -32.08 -22.08
CA LYS A 492 32.29 -30.80 -22.75
C LYS A 492 32.42 -29.61 -21.80
N PHE A 493 31.78 -29.68 -20.63
CA PHE A 493 31.70 -28.57 -19.68
C PHE A 493 31.96 -29.04 -18.25
N ARG A 494 32.41 -28.12 -17.41
CA ARG A 494 32.72 -28.32 -15.99
C ARG A 494 32.12 -27.19 -15.15
N PRO A 495 31.85 -27.42 -13.85
CA PRO A 495 31.44 -26.34 -12.95
C PRO A 495 32.44 -25.17 -12.97
N GLY A 496 31.93 -23.94 -13.01
CA GLY A 496 32.69 -22.70 -13.18
C GLY A 496 32.80 -22.22 -14.63
N ASP A 497 32.51 -23.07 -15.61
CA ASP A 497 32.58 -22.67 -17.02
C ASP A 497 31.54 -21.58 -17.33
N ARG A 498 31.98 -20.56 -18.06
CA ARG A 498 31.14 -19.48 -18.56
C ARG A 498 30.58 -19.90 -19.90
N VAL A 499 29.27 -19.87 -20.04
CA VAL A 499 28.58 -20.44 -21.20
C VAL A 499 27.47 -19.52 -21.70
N VAL A 500 27.12 -19.71 -22.97
CA VAL A 500 26.00 -19.06 -23.62
C VAL A 500 25.22 -20.10 -24.42
N ALA A 501 23.90 -20.01 -24.39
CA ALA A 501 23.01 -20.99 -24.98
C ALA A 501 21.93 -20.34 -25.84
N PHE A 502 21.62 -20.97 -26.98
CA PHE A 502 20.37 -20.79 -27.71
C PHE A 502 19.41 -21.87 -27.19
N HIS A 503 18.71 -21.56 -26.11
CA HIS A 503 17.75 -22.46 -25.48
C HIS A 503 16.77 -21.65 -24.62
N ALA A 504 15.54 -22.14 -24.49
CA ALA A 504 14.53 -21.49 -23.64
C ALA A 504 14.96 -21.53 -22.16
N CYS A 505 15.06 -20.36 -21.53
CA CYS A 505 15.39 -20.24 -20.11
C CYS A 505 14.19 -19.91 -19.23
N ARG A 506 13.09 -19.42 -19.80
CA ARG A 506 11.92 -18.89 -19.08
C ARG A 506 12.31 -17.84 -18.01
N TYR A 507 13.40 -17.12 -18.23
CA TYR A 507 13.99 -16.16 -17.29
C TYR A 507 14.16 -16.75 -15.87
N ALA A 508 14.47 -18.03 -15.79
CA ALA A 508 14.66 -18.76 -14.54
C ALA A 508 16.05 -18.52 -13.94
N ASN A 509 16.19 -18.70 -12.61
CA ASN A 509 17.49 -18.60 -11.96
C ASN A 509 18.47 -19.66 -12.48
N TYR A 510 17.96 -20.85 -12.78
CA TYR A 510 18.73 -21.99 -13.25
C TYR A 510 18.06 -22.63 -14.46
N VAL A 511 18.88 -23.11 -15.39
CA VAL A 511 18.43 -23.90 -16.53
C VAL A 511 19.21 -25.19 -16.56
N THR A 512 18.50 -26.30 -16.78
CA THR A 512 19.10 -27.62 -17.01
C THR A 512 18.84 -28.04 -18.45
N LEU A 513 19.88 -28.46 -19.16
CA LEU A 513 19.82 -28.96 -20.53
C LEU A 513 20.97 -29.94 -20.79
N GLN A 514 20.88 -30.76 -21.83
CA GLN A 514 21.95 -31.69 -22.20
C GLN A 514 23.16 -30.96 -22.81
N GLU A 515 24.37 -31.45 -22.60
CA GLU A 515 25.61 -30.84 -23.12
C GLU A 515 25.72 -30.79 -24.67
N ASP A 516 24.88 -31.56 -25.36
CA ASP A 516 24.81 -31.63 -26.83
C ASP A 516 23.84 -30.59 -27.45
N MET A 517 23.07 -29.88 -26.62
CA MET A 517 22.20 -28.78 -27.06
C MET A 517 23.02 -27.58 -27.57
N PRO A 518 22.37 -26.53 -28.14
CA PRO A 518 23.06 -25.35 -28.69
C PRO A 518 23.71 -24.46 -27.62
N ILE A 519 24.76 -24.95 -26.98
CA ILE A 519 25.55 -24.27 -25.96
C ILE A 519 27.03 -24.20 -26.35
N VAL A 520 27.65 -23.06 -26.07
CA VAL A 520 29.07 -22.81 -26.32
C VAL A 520 29.72 -22.13 -25.12
N GLY A 521 31.00 -22.41 -24.90
CA GLY A 521 31.80 -21.75 -23.86
C GLY A 521 32.21 -20.34 -24.29
N ILE A 522 32.20 -19.41 -23.35
CA ILE A 522 32.67 -18.03 -23.53
C ILE A 522 34.17 -18.03 -23.19
N ARG A 523 35.04 -17.85 -24.19
CA ARG A 523 36.50 -17.91 -23.99
C ARG A 523 37.07 -16.57 -23.54
N ASP A 524 36.49 -15.46 -23.98
CA ASP A 524 36.89 -14.13 -23.52
C ASP A 524 36.38 -13.87 -22.09
N GLU A 525 37.28 -13.98 -21.11
CA GLU A 525 36.98 -13.70 -19.71
C GLU A 525 36.51 -12.26 -19.45
N LYS A 526 36.82 -11.31 -20.34
CA LYS A 526 36.42 -9.91 -20.19
C LYS A 526 35.01 -9.64 -20.71
N MET A 527 34.45 -10.53 -21.53
CA MET A 527 33.10 -10.35 -22.08
C MET A 527 32.04 -10.45 -20.98
N PRO A 528 31.24 -9.42 -20.71
CA PRO A 528 30.16 -9.50 -19.72
C PRO A 528 29.07 -10.50 -20.14
N PHE A 529 28.43 -11.18 -19.18
CA PHE A 529 27.31 -12.09 -19.48
C PHE A 529 26.16 -11.38 -20.21
N THR A 530 25.92 -10.10 -19.91
CA THR A 530 24.91 -9.28 -20.60
C THR A 530 25.23 -9.08 -22.07
N THR A 531 26.51 -8.98 -22.43
CA THR A 531 26.96 -8.90 -23.83
C THR A 531 26.86 -10.27 -24.50
N ALA A 532 27.31 -11.33 -23.82
CA ALA A 532 27.22 -12.69 -24.35
C ALA A 532 25.76 -13.12 -24.63
N ALA A 533 24.82 -12.79 -23.74
CA ALA A 533 23.39 -13.11 -23.89
C ALA A 533 22.69 -12.35 -25.03
N ALA A 534 23.34 -11.34 -25.64
CA ALA A 534 22.79 -10.59 -26.76
C ALA A 534 23.05 -11.24 -28.13
N ILE A 535 23.91 -12.26 -28.19
CA ILE A 535 24.49 -12.81 -29.41
C ILE A 535 23.66 -13.98 -30.00
N PRO A 536 23.26 -15.01 -29.24
CA PRO A 536 22.91 -16.30 -29.82
C PRO A 536 21.82 -16.28 -30.88
N VAL A 537 20.65 -15.71 -30.56
CA VAL A 537 19.49 -15.73 -31.46
C VAL A 537 19.75 -14.87 -32.68
N ALA A 538 20.21 -13.63 -32.46
CA ALA A 538 20.43 -12.69 -33.55
C ALA A 538 21.49 -13.19 -34.56
N TYR A 539 22.64 -13.64 -34.06
CA TYR A 539 23.72 -14.11 -34.92
C TYR A 539 23.50 -15.51 -35.47
N ALA A 540 22.90 -16.45 -34.73
CA ALA A 540 22.59 -17.75 -35.31
C ALA A 540 21.58 -17.61 -36.45
N THR A 541 20.55 -16.76 -36.29
CA THR A 541 19.61 -16.45 -37.37
C THR A 541 20.35 -15.85 -38.56
N ALA A 542 21.12 -14.78 -38.36
CA ALA A 542 21.87 -14.14 -39.45
C ALA A 542 22.84 -15.11 -40.14
N TRP A 543 23.68 -15.81 -39.37
CA TRP A 543 24.71 -16.69 -39.90
C TRP A 543 24.11 -17.84 -40.70
N ILE A 544 23.14 -18.57 -40.15
CA ILE A 544 22.52 -19.70 -40.84
C ILE A 544 21.74 -19.23 -42.06
N SER A 545 20.93 -18.17 -41.93
CA SER A 545 20.15 -17.62 -43.04
C SER A 545 21.02 -17.17 -44.20
N LEU A 546 22.14 -16.48 -43.92
CA LEU A 546 22.98 -15.91 -44.98
C LEU A 546 24.00 -16.92 -45.54
N THR A 547 24.63 -17.75 -44.71
CA THR A 547 25.69 -18.66 -45.18
C THR A 547 25.17 -20.00 -45.67
N LYS A 548 24.17 -20.59 -45.01
CA LYS A 548 23.68 -21.94 -45.35
C LYS A 548 22.44 -21.94 -46.22
N ILE A 549 21.50 -21.03 -45.95
CA ILE A 549 20.20 -21.03 -46.64
C ILE A 549 20.27 -20.18 -47.91
N ALA A 550 20.69 -18.93 -47.79
CA ALA A 550 20.89 -18.06 -48.95
C ALA A 550 22.20 -18.33 -49.68
N ALA A 551 23.20 -18.91 -49.01
CA ALA A 551 24.56 -19.08 -49.53
C ALA A 551 25.09 -17.78 -50.17
N LEU A 552 24.99 -16.67 -49.43
CA LEU A 552 25.40 -15.33 -49.87
C LEU A 552 26.88 -15.30 -50.23
N GLN A 553 27.18 -14.76 -51.40
CA GLN A 553 28.53 -14.64 -51.96
C GLN A 553 29.00 -13.17 -51.94
N ALA A 554 30.32 -13.00 -51.96
CA ALA A 554 30.92 -11.69 -52.11
C ALA A 554 30.49 -11.03 -53.44
N GLY A 555 30.15 -9.74 -53.38
CA GLY A 555 29.67 -8.97 -54.53
C GLY A 555 28.16 -9.05 -54.78
N GLU A 556 27.43 -9.94 -54.11
CA GLU A 556 25.97 -10.00 -54.20
C GLU A 556 25.29 -8.86 -53.43
N SER A 557 24.05 -8.55 -53.82
CA SER A 557 23.20 -7.54 -53.16
C SER A 557 22.17 -8.20 -52.24
N ILE A 558 21.96 -7.62 -51.05
CA ILE A 558 21.00 -8.12 -50.07
C ILE A 558 20.08 -7.02 -49.55
N LEU A 559 18.78 -7.31 -49.47
CA LEU A 559 17.81 -6.50 -48.73
C LEU A 559 17.54 -7.08 -47.34
N ILE A 560 17.83 -6.31 -46.29
CA ILE A 560 17.61 -6.68 -44.90
C ILE A 560 16.48 -5.82 -44.31
N HIS A 561 15.36 -6.46 -43.99
CA HIS A 561 14.26 -5.76 -43.32
C HIS A 561 14.50 -5.57 -41.83
N SER A 562 13.96 -4.47 -41.28
CA SER A 562 14.12 -4.12 -39.86
C SER A 562 15.59 -4.00 -39.44
N GLY A 563 16.42 -3.36 -40.27
CA GLY A 563 17.88 -3.38 -40.15
C GLY A 563 18.42 -2.85 -38.82
N ALA A 564 17.70 -1.95 -38.15
CA ALA A 564 18.09 -1.41 -36.86
C ALA A 564 17.71 -2.30 -35.65
N GLY A 565 17.02 -3.42 -35.84
CA GLY A 565 16.75 -4.40 -34.77
C GLY A 565 17.91 -5.38 -34.57
N GLY A 566 17.94 -6.13 -33.47
CA GLY A 566 19.05 -7.03 -33.14
C GLY A 566 19.42 -8.03 -34.25
N THR A 567 18.45 -8.78 -34.78
CA THR A 567 18.69 -9.70 -35.91
C THR A 567 19.08 -8.96 -37.20
N GLY A 568 18.48 -7.80 -37.47
CA GLY A 568 18.80 -6.98 -38.64
C GLY A 568 20.24 -6.51 -38.61
N GLN A 569 20.72 -6.02 -37.47
CA GLN A 569 22.10 -5.59 -37.29
C GLN A 569 23.10 -6.75 -37.38
N ALA A 570 22.78 -7.91 -36.79
CA ALA A 570 23.60 -9.11 -36.95
C ALA A 570 23.69 -9.52 -38.43
N ALA A 571 22.58 -9.47 -39.17
CA ALA A 571 22.56 -9.77 -40.60
C ALA A 571 23.37 -8.76 -41.43
N ILE A 572 23.34 -7.48 -41.09
CA ILE A 572 24.18 -6.45 -41.72
C ILE A 572 25.66 -6.77 -41.53
N LEU A 573 26.07 -7.05 -40.29
CA LEU A 573 27.47 -7.37 -39.96
C LEU A 573 27.95 -8.63 -40.68
N VAL A 574 27.14 -9.68 -40.72
CA VAL A 574 27.47 -10.92 -41.43
C VAL A 574 27.50 -10.68 -42.95
N ALA A 575 26.57 -9.93 -43.51
CA ALA A 575 26.56 -9.60 -44.94
C ALA A 575 27.80 -8.78 -45.36
N GLN A 576 28.20 -7.80 -44.54
CA GLN A 576 29.42 -7.02 -44.76
C GLN A 576 30.68 -7.86 -44.65
N TYR A 577 30.74 -8.76 -43.67
CA TYR A 577 31.83 -9.73 -43.53
C TYR A 577 31.95 -10.64 -44.76
N LEU A 578 30.83 -11.04 -45.37
CA LEU A 578 30.78 -11.83 -46.59
C LEU A 578 31.03 -11.00 -47.86
N GLY A 579 31.20 -9.68 -47.76
CA GLY A 579 31.47 -8.79 -48.90
C GLY A 579 30.24 -8.47 -49.76
N ALA A 580 29.03 -8.54 -49.20
CA ALA A 580 27.80 -8.21 -49.91
C ALA A 580 27.43 -6.72 -49.81
N THR A 581 26.71 -6.22 -50.83
CA THR A 581 26.14 -4.86 -50.84
C THR A 581 24.81 -4.85 -50.10
N VAL A 582 24.73 -4.07 -49.02
CA VAL A 582 23.55 -4.06 -48.13
C VAL A 582 22.58 -2.93 -48.49
N PHE A 583 21.31 -3.31 -48.68
CA PHE A 583 20.14 -2.45 -48.62
C PHE A 583 19.35 -2.77 -47.34
N ALA A 584 18.81 -1.76 -46.67
CA ALA A 584 18.10 -1.96 -45.41
C ALA A 584 16.81 -1.16 -45.35
N THR A 585 15.87 -1.61 -44.51
CA THR A 585 14.68 -0.82 -44.16
C THR A 585 14.62 -0.52 -42.67
N VAL A 586 14.16 0.68 -42.32
CA VAL A 586 14.02 1.18 -40.95
C VAL A 586 12.71 1.94 -40.74
N SER A 587 12.24 2.04 -39.50
CA SER A 587 10.94 2.62 -39.18
C SER A 587 10.96 4.08 -38.74
N THR A 588 12.13 4.65 -38.44
CA THR A 588 12.31 6.05 -38.00
C THR A 588 13.65 6.61 -38.49
N GLU A 589 13.82 7.94 -38.43
CA GLU A 589 15.04 8.61 -38.87
C GLU A 589 16.22 8.34 -37.93
N GLU A 590 15.98 8.21 -36.63
CA GLU A 590 17.03 7.87 -35.65
C GLU A 590 17.62 6.48 -35.95
N LYS A 591 16.77 5.54 -36.37
CA LYS A 591 17.18 4.20 -36.81
C LYS A 591 17.97 4.25 -38.11
N ARG A 592 17.65 5.19 -39.00
CA ARG A 592 18.40 5.42 -40.24
C ARG A 592 19.81 5.95 -39.92
N GLN A 593 19.89 6.96 -39.07
CA GLN A 593 21.15 7.56 -38.64
C GLN A 593 22.06 6.52 -37.97
N LEU A 594 21.49 5.65 -37.12
CA LEU A 594 22.22 4.52 -36.54
C LEU A 594 22.86 3.63 -37.61
N LEU A 595 22.13 3.30 -38.69
CA LEU A 595 22.67 2.45 -39.75
C LEU A 595 23.79 3.13 -40.56
N MET A 596 23.68 4.44 -40.75
CA MET A 596 24.72 5.25 -41.40
C MET A 596 25.98 5.32 -40.55
N ASP A 597 25.85 5.73 -39.29
CA ASP A 597 27.00 6.03 -38.42
C ASP A 597 27.75 4.78 -37.96
N ARG A 598 27.02 3.69 -37.69
CA ARG A 598 27.61 2.49 -37.09
C ARG A 598 28.05 1.46 -38.12
N TYR A 599 27.32 1.34 -39.22
CA TYR A 599 27.54 0.31 -40.23
C TYR A 599 27.96 0.87 -41.58
N ASN A 600 28.14 2.18 -41.72
CA ASN A 600 28.52 2.84 -42.96
C ASN A 600 27.63 2.46 -44.16
N ILE A 601 26.33 2.25 -43.92
CA ILE A 601 25.38 2.00 -45.00
C ILE A 601 25.04 3.35 -45.65
N PRO A 602 25.20 3.52 -46.98
CA PRO A 602 24.86 4.76 -47.66
C PRO A 602 23.40 5.15 -47.46
N THR A 603 23.13 6.45 -47.34
CA THR A 603 21.78 6.99 -47.08
C THR A 603 20.76 6.56 -48.13
N GLU A 604 21.19 6.43 -49.39
CA GLU A 604 20.42 5.96 -50.53
C GLU A 604 20.07 4.47 -50.45
N HIS A 605 20.81 3.66 -49.69
CA HIS A 605 20.57 2.23 -49.49
C HIS A 605 19.61 1.95 -48.32
N ILE A 606 19.17 2.99 -47.60
CA ILE A 606 18.29 2.85 -46.43
C ILE A 606 16.91 3.42 -46.76
N PHE A 607 15.89 2.57 -46.67
CA PHE A 607 14.50 2.92 -46.99
C PHE A 607 13.57 2.82 -45.78
N SER A 608 12.33 3.32 -45.92
CA SER A 608 11.31 3.15 -44.89
C SER A 608 10.75 1.74 -44.87
N SER A 609 10.57 1.16 -43.68
CA SER A 609 9.89 -0.12 -43.46
C SER A 609 8.37 0.00 -43.27
N ARG A 610 7.82 1.23 -43.29
CA ARG A 610 6.39 1.49 -43.03
C ARG A 610 5.53 1.57 -44.29
N ASN A 611 6.15 1.48 -45.46
CA ASN A 611 5.49 1.49 -46.76
C ASN A 611 6.28 0.64 -47.75
N THR A 612 5.73 0.41 -48.93
CA THR A 612 6.32 -0.42 -49.98
C THR A 612 7.22 0.37 -50.95
N LEU A 613 7.54 1.64 -50.67
CA LEU A 613 8.33 2.48 -51.58
C LEU A 613 9.79 2.03 -51.68
N PHE A 614 10.28 1.26 -50.71
CA PHE A 614 11.61 0.63 -50.79
C PHE A 614 11.77 -0.19 -52.07
N ALA A 615 10.69 -0.80 -52.57
CA ALA A 615 10.70 -1.60 -53.79
C ALA A 615 11.13 -0.78 -55.02
N LYS A 616 10.53 0.40 -55.19
CA LYS A 616 10.87 1.34 -56.27
C LYS A 616 12.29 1.89 -56.11
N GLY A 617 12.69 2.19 -54.88
CA GLY A 617 14.04 2.67 -54.56
C GLY A 617 15.12 1.65 -54.93
N ILE A 618 14.91 0.38 -54.56
CA ILE A 618 15.80 -0.73 -54.89
C ILE A 618 15.90 -0.93 -56.39
N ARG A 619 14.76 -0.99 -57.10
CA ARG A 619 14.75 -1.11 -58.57
C ARG A 619 15.57 -0.02 -59.24
N ARG A 620 15.40 1.24 -58.81
CA ARG A 620 16.19 2.37 -59.34
C ARG A 620 17.69 2.19 -59.12
N LEU A 621 18.12 1.76 -57.93
CA LEU A 621 19.55 1.60 -57.60
C LEU A 621 20.17 0.34 -58.18
N THR A 622 19.35 -0.64 -58.55
CA THR A 622 19.79 -1.92 -59.12
C THR A 622 19.54 -2.00 -60.64
N ALA A 623 19.26 -0.88 -61.31
CA ALA A 623 18.93 -0.82 -62.73
C ALA A 623 17.84 -1.83 -63.14
N ASP A 624 16.75 -1.84 -62.37
CA ASP A 624 15.59 -2.73 -62.47
C ASP A 624 15.87 -4.24 -62.27
N ARG A 625 17.11 -4.62 -61.92
CA ARG A 625 17.49 -6.00 -61.65
C ARG A 625 16.85 -6.56 -60.38
N GLY A 626 16.78 -5.77 -59.30
CA GLY A 626 16.41 -6.24 -57.97
C GLY A 626 17.62 -6.68 -57.14
N VAL A 627 17.36 -7.36 -56.00
CA VAL A 627 18.40 -7.86 -55.08
C VAL A 627 18.57 -9.38 -55.15
N ASP A 628 19.80 -9.85 -54.97
CA ASP A 628 20.14 -11.28 -55.02
C ASP A 628 19.61 -12.06 -53.82
N VAL A 629 19.59 -11.44 -52.63
CA VAL A 629 19.06 -12.04 -51.40
C VAL A 629 18.08 -11.08 -50.72
N VAL A 630 17.00 -11.62 -50.18
CA VAL A 630 16.10 -10.89 -49.27
C VAL A 630 16.04 -11.62 -47.94
N LEU A 631 16.36 -10.93 -46.85
CA LEU A 631 16.09 -11.40 -45.49
C LEU A 631 14.86 -10.66 -44.96
N ASN A 632 13.70 -11.31 -45.05
CA ASN A 632 12.41 -10.69 -44.76
C ASN A 632 11.90 -10.95 -43.33
N SER A 633 11.37 -9.89 -42.72
CA SER A 633 10.62 -9.92 -41.46
C SER A 633 9.32 -9.10 -41.51
N LEU A 634 8.98 -8.51 -42.66
CA LEU A 634 7.74 -7.77 -42.87
C LEU A 634 6.61 -8.74 -43.27
N SER A 635 5.37 -8.30 -43.08
CA SER A 635 4.16 -9.06 -43.40
C SER A 635 3.28 -8.36 -44.45
N GLY A 636 2.34 -9.12 -45.03
CA GLY A 636 1.33 -8.62 -45.96
C GLY A 636 1.93 -7.95 -47.21
N ASP A 637 1.48 -6.74 -47.53
CA ASP A 637 1.96 -5.97 -48.70
C ASP A 637 3.48 -5.73 -48.67
N GLY A 638 4.08 -5.65 -47.47
CA GLY A 638 5.53 -5.56 -47.32
C GLY A 638 6.24 -6.80 -47.85
N LEU A 639 5.76 -8.00 -47.48
CA LEU A 639 6.30 -9.27 -47.97
C LEU A 639 6.16 -9.37 -49.49
N ILE A 640 5.00 -9.04 -50.03
CA ILE A 640 4.74 -9.09 -51.48
C ILE A 640 5.68 -8.14 -52.23
N ALA A 641 5.81 -6.89 -51.78
CA ALA A 641 6.71 -5.93 -52.39
C ALA A 641 8.18 -6.40 -52.35
N SER A 642 8.61 -7.01 -51.25
CA SER A 642 9.95 -7.60 -51.13
C SER A 642 10.14 -8.79 -52.07
N TRP A 643 9.11 -9.64 -52.21
CA TRP A 643 9.12 -10.79 -53.11
C TRP A 643 9.19 -10.39 -54.58
N GLU A 644 8.55 -9.28 -54.95
CA GLU A 644 8.63 -8.76 -56.32
C GLU A 644 9.99 -8.12 -56.63
N CYS A 645 10.72 -7.65 -55.61
CA CYS A 645 12.03 -6.99 -55.74
C CYS A 645 13.22 -7.95 -55.84
N ILE A 646 12.97 -9.26 -55.81
CA ILE A 646 14.02 -10.25 -55.98
C ILE A 646 14.58 -10.22 -57.41
N ALA A 647 15.89 -10.37 -57.54
CA ALA A 647 16.59 -10.50 -58.82
C ALA A 647 16.45 -11.93 -59.38
N PRO A 648 16.71 -12.13 -60.69
CA PRO A 648 16.84 -13.48 -61.24
C PRO A 648 17.85 -14.32 -60.45
N TYR A 649 17.51 -15.60 -60.22
CA TYR A 649 18.27 -16.54 -59.38
C TYR A 649 18.39 -16.14 -57.90
N GLY A 650 17.61 -15.15 -57.47
CA GLY A 650 17.65 -14.66 -56.11
C GLY A 650 17.06 -15.64 -55.08
N ARG A 651 17.39 -15.41 -53.81
CA ARG A 651 16.98 -16.26 -52.68
C ARG A 651 16.26 -15.43 -51.63
N PHE A 652 15.01 -15.76 -51.39
CA PHE A 652 14.18 -15.11 -50.38
C PHE A 652 14.18 -15.95 -49.10
N VAL A 653 14.64 -15.36 -48.00
CA VAL A 653 14.68 -16.00 -46.68
C VAL A 653 13.66 -15.31 -45.77
N GLU A 654 12.56 -16.02 -45.52
CA GLU A 654 11.50 -15.58 -44.62
C GLU A 654 11.82 -15.99 -43.18
N ILE A 655 11.92 -15.01 -42.28
CA ILE A 655 12.07 -15.22 -40.83
C ILE A 655 10.85 -14.74 -40.03
N GLY A 656 9.90 -14.05 -40.68
CA GLY A 656 8.61 -13.69 -40.12
C GLY A 656 7.67 -14.89 -40.08
N LYS A 657 6.81 -14.95 -39.06
CA LYS A 657 5.82 -16.03 -38.90
C LYS A 657 4.38 -15.62 -39.22
N ASN A 658 4.07 -14.33 -39.30
CA ASN A 658 2.68 -13.86 -39.37
C ASN A 658 1.94 -14.40 -40.60
N ASP A 659 2.50 -14.21 -41.80
CA ASP A 659 1.88 -14.68 -43.06
C ASP A 659 1.85 -16.21 -43.19
N ILE A 660 2.84 -16.89 -42.60
CA ILE A 660 2.89 -18.35 -42.56
C ILE A 660 1.74 -18.89 -41.71
N LEU A 661 1.56 -18.33 -40.50
CA LEU A 661 0.51 -18.75 -39.57
C LEU A 661 -0.90 -18.38 -40.08
N SER A 662 -1.03 -17.30 -40.85
CA SER A 662 -2.30 -16.92 -41.49
C SER A 662 -2.57 -17.63 -42.81
N ASN A 663 -1.65 -18.50 -43.27
CA ASN A 663 -1.75 -19.20 -44.56
C ASN A 663 -1.99 -18.22 -45.74
N SER A 664 -1.22 -17.13 -45.78
CA SER A 664 -1.31 -16.10 -46.82
C SER A 664 -0.92 -16.65 -48.20
N LYS A 665 -1.48 -16.06 -49.26
CA LYS A 665 -1.17 -16.43 -50.66
C LYS A 665 0.14 -15.79 -51.11
N LEU A 666 1.03 -16.59 -51.69
CA LEU A 666 2.28 -16.11 -52.31
C LEU A 666 2.09 -15.99 -53.85
N PRO A 667 2.36 -14.83 -54.46
CA PRO A 667 2.34 -14.70 -55.92
C PRO A 667 3.37 -15.62 -56.59
N MET A 668 2.93 -16.44 -57.55
CA MET A 668 3.80 -17.45 -58.19
C MET A 668 4.66 -16.90 -59.33
N HIS A 669 4.30 -15.76 -59.90
CA HIS A 669 4.99 -15.19 -61.07
C HIS A 669 6.52 -15.03 -60.89
N PRO A 670 7.05 -14.55 -59.75
CA PRO A 670 8.50 -14.39 -59.58
C PRO A 670 9.32 -15.67 -59.80
N PHE A 671 8.76 -16.86 -59.58
CA PHE A 671 9.44 -18.14 -59.79
C PHE A 671 9.90 -18.39 -61.22
N GLU A 672 9.33 -17.71 -62.23
CA GLU A 672 9.81 -17.77 -63.63
C GLU A 672 11.29 -17.34 -63.75
N ARG A 673 11.78 -16.54 -62.81
CA ARG A 673 13.16 -16.04 -62.77
C ARG A 673 14.12 -16.96 -62.02
N ASN A 674 13.78 -18.24 -61.84
CA ASN A 674 14.57 -19.25 -61.11
C ASN A 674 14.93 -18.85 -59.67
N VAL A 675 14.02 -18.16 -58.99
CA VAL A 675 14.20 -17.73 -57.59
C VAL A 675 13.81 -18.85 -56.62
N SER A 676 14.33 -18.78 -55.40
CA SER A 676 13.91 -19.65 -54.30
C SER A 676 13.25 -18.85 -53.17
N PHE A 677 12.29 -19.49 -52.48
CA PHE A 677 11.65 -18.96 -51.30
C PHE A 677 11.78 -19.98 -50.17
N THR A 678 12.42 -19.59 -49.07
CA THR A 678 12.67 -20.47 -47.93
C THR A 678 12.24 -19.80 -46.63
N ALA A 679 11.31 -20.43 -45.92
CA ALA A 679 10.98 -20.06 -44.55
C ALA A 679 11.93 -20.76 -43.57
N THR A 680 12.48 -20.01 -42.61
CA THR A 680 13.44 -20.54 -41.64
C THR A 680 12.87 -20.53 -40.23
N ASP A 681 12.82 -21.69 -39.58
CA ASP A 681 12.43 -21.83 -38.17
C ASP A 681 13.59 -22.33 -37.30
N LEU A 682 14.38 -21.40 -36.75
CA LEU A 682 15.48 -21.76 -35.85
C LEU A 682 14.98 -22.35 -34.53
N ALA A 683 13.76 -22.04 -34.08
CA ALA A 683 13.24 -22.59 -32.83
C ALA A 683 13.04 -24.11 -32.97
N GLY A 684 12.40 -24.58 -34.04
CA GLY A 684 12.31 -26.01 -34.36
C GLY A 684 13.69 -26.64 -34.62
N MET A 685 14.55 -25.96 -35.38
CA MET A 685 15.91 -26.44 -35.66
C MET A 685 16.75 -26.63 -34.39
N SER A 686 16.53 -25.83 -33.33
CA SER A 686 17.26 -25.96 -32.07
C SER A 686 16.98 -27.27 -31.33
N ILE A 687 15.82 -27.89 -31.61
CA ILE A 687 15.40 -29.16 -31.04
C ILE A 687 15.79 -30.31 -31.98
N ASP A 688 15.47 -30.19 -33.26
CA ASP A 688 15.65 -31.28 -34.23
C ASP A 688 17.10 -31.42 -34.73
N ARG A 689 17.83 -30.30 -34.79
CA ARG A 689 19.19 -30.22 -35.36
C ARG A 689 20.10 -29.29 -34.55
N PRO A 690 20.25 -29.51 -33.23
CA PRO A 690 20.98 -28.62 -32.32
C PRO A 690 22.43 -28.37 -32.74
N HIS A 691 23.08 -29.38 -33.31
CA HIS A 691 24.46 -29.31 -33.80
C HIS A 691 24.70 -28.22 -34.86
N ILE A 692 23.70 -27.89 -35.68
CA ILE A 692 23.81 -26.83 -36.69
C ILE A 692 23.91 -25.45 -36.03
N ILE A 693 23.07 -25.21 -35.02
CA ILE A 693 23.06 -23.95 -34.28
C ILE A 693 24.32 -23.84 -33.44
N ARG A 694 24.72 -24.92 -32.76
CA ARG A 694 25.97 -24.97 -32.00
C ARG A 694 27.18 -24.59 -32.85
N ALA A 695 27.35 -25.21 -34.03
CA ALA A 695 28.46 -24.91 -34.93
C ALA A 695 28.43 -23.45 -35.46
N ALA A 696 27.24 -22.91 -35.71
CA ALA A 696 27.09 -21.51 -36.09
C ALA A 696 27.52 -20.57 -34.96
N LEU A 697 27.12 -20.86 -33.72
CA LEU A 697 27.54 -20.08 -32.54
C LEU A 697 29.04 -20.17 -32.31
N GLU A 698 29.64 -21.37 -32.37
CA GLU A 698 31.10 -21.54 -32.23
C GLU A 698 31.87 -20.68 -33.25
N THR A 699 31.39 -20.65 -34.50
CA THR A 699 32.00 -19.83 -35.57
C THR A 699 31.84 -18.34 -35.29
N VAL A 700 30.64 -17.90 -34.91
CA VAL A 700 30.35 -16.49 -34.61
C VAL A 700 31.20 -15.99 -33.44
N PHE A 701 31.29 -16.75 -32.35
CA PHE A 701 32.10 -16.38 -31.19
C PHE A 701 33.58 -16.29 -31.56
N SER A 702 34.12 -17.22 -32.37
CA SER A 702 35.49 -17.14 -32.88
C SER A 702 35.72 -15.85 -33.68
N LEU A 703 34.80 -15.48 -34.57
CA LEU A 703 34.93 -14.27 -35.40
C LEU A 703 34.80 -12.97 -34.58
N LEU A 704 34.01 -12.97 -33.51
CA LEU A 704 33.92 -11.86 -32.56
C LEU A 704 35.24 -11.71 -31.77
N GLU A 705 35.80 -12.82 -31.30
CA GLU A 705 37.10 -12.84 -30.59
C GLU A 705 38.25 -12.36 -31.49
N GLU A 706 38.24 -12.74 -32.76
CA GLU A 706 39.20 -12.28 -33.78
C GLU A 706 38.99 -10.82 -34.22
N GLY A 707 37.91 -10.15 -33.76
CA GLY A 707 37.57 -8.79 -34.16
C GLY A 707 37.09 -8.65 -35.61
N LYS A 708 36.75 -9.76 -36.26
CA LYS A 708 36.23 -9.80 -37.65
C LYS A 708 34.75 -9.48 -37.74
N LEU A 709 34.00 -9.72 -36.67
CA LEU A 709 32.62 -9.28 -36.51
C LEU A 709 32.52 -8.26 -35.37
N GLY A 710 31.68 -7.24 -35.54
CA GLY A 710 31.30 -6.32 -34.47
C GLY A 710 30.15 -6.86 -33.63
N LEU A 711 29.79 -6.14 -32.56
CA LEU A 711 28.61 -6.40 -31.71
C LEU A 711 27.41 -5.51 -32.10
N ILE A 712 26.20 -6.01 -31.82
CA ILE A 712 24.92 -5.29 -31.97
C ILE A 712 24.88 -4.05 -31.05
N TYR A 713 24.32 -2.95 -31.53
CA TYR A 713 24.22 -1.68 -30.80
C TYR A 713 22.88 -0.94 -31.03
N PRO A 714 22.25 -0.33 -30.02
CA PRO A 714 22.64 -0.33 -28.61
C PRO A 714 22.30 -1.65 -27.91
N LEU A 715 23.10 -1.99 -26.89
CA LEU A 715 22.76 -3.03 -25.93
C LEU A 715 22.01 -2.38 -24.76
N GLN A 716 20.74 -2.69 -24.64
CA GLN A 716 19.86 -2.18 -23.58
C GLN A 716 19.81 -3.20 -22.44
N VAL A 717 20.56 -2.95 -21.38
CA VAL A 717 20.57 -3.80 -20.18
C VAL A 717 19.55 -3.28 -19.18
N ARG A 718 18.67 -4.16 -18.69
CA ARG A 718 17.72 -3.86 -17.60
C ARG A 718 17.82 -4.93 -16.52
N GLY A 719 17.38 -4.63 -15.30
CA GLY A 719 17.25 -5.62 -14.24
C GLY A 719 16.11 -6.61 -14.54
N ILE A 720 16.06 -7.72 -13.82
CA ILE A 720 14.98 -8.70 -13.99
C ILE A 720 13.65 -8.19 -13.40
N ALA A 721 13.71 -7.30 -12.42
CA ALA A 721 12.54 -6.57 -11.89
C ALA A 721 11.80 -5.76 -12.99
N ASP A 722 12.54 -5.32 -14.01
CA ASP A 722 12.07 -4.47 -15.09
C ASP A 722 11.42 -5.25 -16.27
N ILE A 723 11.19 -6.56 -16.11
CA ILE A 723 10.79 -7.45 -17.19
C ILE A 723 9.48 -7.04 -17.87
N GLU A 724 8.44 -6.69 -17.11
CA GLU A 724 7.15 -6.28 -17.70
C GLU A 724 7.33 -5.03 -18.58
N GLN A 725 8.06 -4.03 -18.08
CA GLN A 725 8.32 -2.81 -18.81
C GLN A 725 9.18 -3.08 -20.07
N ALA A 726 10.13 -4.03 -20.00
CA ALA A 726 10.91 -4.45 -21.16
C ALA A 726 10.02 -5.09 -22.24
N PHE A 727 9.07 -5.95 -21.87
CA PHE A 727 8.07 -6.52 -22.78
C PHE A 727 7.21 -5.43 -23.42
N ARG A 728 6.70 -4.48 -22.63
CA ARG A 728 5.90 -3.35 -23.13
C ARG A 728 6.68 -2.46 -24.09
N GLN A 729 7.93 -2.13 -23.77
CA GLN A 729 8.77 -1.33 -24.64
C GLN A 729 9.00 -2.04 -25.99
N MET A 730 9.29 -3.34 -25.97
CA MET A 730 9.46 -4.12 -27.18
C MET A 730 8.17 -4.23 -28.01
N GLN A 731 7.00 -4.30 -27.37
CA GLN A 731 5.69 -4.29 -28.04
C GLN A 731 5.47 -3.03 -28.89
N THR A 732 6.02 -1.87 -28.49
CA THR A 732 5.88 -0.62 -29.25
C THR A 732 6.65 -0.62 -30.59
N GLY A 733 7.60 -1.54 -30.78
CA GLY A 733 8.48 -1.58 -31.96
C GLY A 733 9.46 -0.39 -32.05
N LYS A 734 9.54 0.45 -31.01
CA LYS A 734 10.44 1.61 -30.95
C LYS A 734 11.86 1.27 -30.52
N ASN A 735 12.12 0.03 -30.10
CA ASN A 735 13.46 -0.41 -29.72
C ASN A 735 14.41 -0.50 -30.93
N SER A 736 15.69 -0.27 -30.66
CA SER A 736 16.81 -0.45 -31.59
C SER A 736 17.85 -1.32 -30.90
N GLY A 737 18.56 -2.15 -31.65
CA GLY A 737 19.55 -3.07 -31.10
C GLY A 737 18.91 -4.22 -30.32
N LYS A 738 19.48 -4.55 -29.15
CA LYS A 738 19.13 -5.74 -28.36
C LYS A 738 18.84 -5.40 -26.91
N THR A 739 17.73 -5.94 -26.39
CA THR A 739 17.38 -5.84 -24.97
C THR A 739 17.80 -7.11 -24.24
N VAL A 740 18.48 -6.95 -23.12
CA VAL A 740 18.95 -8.04 -22.25
C VAL A 740 18.54 -7.76 -20.81
N LEU A 741 18.03 -8.79 -20.15
CA LEU A 741 17.69 -8.76 -18.73
C LEU A 741 18.84 -9.37 -17.93
N GLU A 742 19.38 -8.61 -17.00
CA GLU A 742 20.40 -9.04 -16.05
C GLU A 742 19.73 -9.67 -14.82
N MET A 743 20.14 -10.89 -14.47
CA MET A 743 19.54 -11.69 -13.39
C MET A 743 20.16 -11.31 -12.04
N ARG A 744 19.82 -10.13 -11.53
CA ARG A 744 20.37 -9.61 -10.27
C ARG A 744 19.67 -10.27 -9.09
N ASP A 745 20.46 -10.86 -8.20
CA ASP A 745 19.93 -11.58 -7.03
C ASP A 745 19.15 -10.66 -6.06
N THR A 746 19.42 -9.34 -6.07
CA THR A 746 18.78 -8.34 -5.20
C THR A 746 17.54 -7.69 -5.80
N ASP A 747 17.22 -7.93 -7.07
CA ASP A 747 16.05 -7.33 -7.72
C ASP A 747 14.77 -7.90 -7.11
N GLU A 748 13.85 -7.05 -6.68
CA GLU A 748 12.54 -7.49 -6.17
C GLU A 748 11.60 -7.83 -7.32
N VAL A 749 11.07 -9.05 -7.32
CA VAL A 749 10.14 -9.54 -8.34
C VAL A 749 8.84 -10.01 -7.71
N MET A 750 7.74 -9.87 -8.45
CA MET A 750 6.45 -10.40 -8.00
C MET A 750 6.43 -11.93 -8.16
N VAL A 751 6.32 -12.64 -7.04
CA VAL A 751 6.27 -14.11 -6.97
C VAL A 751 4.87 -14.55 -6.58
N SER A 752 4.24 -15.38 -7.41
CA SER A 752 3.04 -16.11 -7.03
C SER A 752 3.40 -17.45 -6.39
N HIS A 753 3.05 -17.59 -5.13
CA HIS A 753 3.07 -18.86 -4.41
C HIS A 753 1.73 -19.54 -4.60
N ALA A 754 1.75 -20.75 -5.14
CA ALA A 754 0.64 -21.66 -4.99
C ALA A 754 0.72 -22.23 -3.57
N ILE A 755 -0.07 -21.67 -2.64
CA ILE A 755 -0.21 -22.30 -1.34
C ILE A 755 -1.02 -23.57 -1.59
N LYS A 756 -0.42 -24.72 -1.31
CA LYS A 756 -1.18 -25.95 -1.12
C LYS A 756 -2.05 -25.66 0.10
N VAL A 757 -3.31 -25.28 -0.13
CA VAL A 757 -4.25 -25.01 0.96
C VAL A 757 -4.33 -26.29 1.78
N GLU A 758 -3.61 -26.36 2.89
CA GLU A 758 -3.89 -27.35 3.92
C GLU A 758 -5.21 -26.92 4.53
N THR A 759 -6.30 -27.36 3.91
CA THR A 759 -7.62 -27.24 4.48
C THR A 759 -7.55 -27.88 5.87
N THR A 760 -7.73 -27.11 6.92
CA THR A 760 -7.78 -27.65 8.28
C THR A 760 -9.06 -28.46 8.40
N TYR A 761 -8.98 -29.76 8.10
CA TYR A 761 -10.08 -30.68 8.36
C TYR A 761 -10.28 -30.76 9.87
N ALA A 762 -11.54 -30.67 10.33
CA ALA A 762 -11.87 -31.00 11.70
C ALA A 762 -11.41 -32.43 11.97
N ASN A 763 -10.65 -32.64 13.05
CA ASN A 763 -10.22 -33.97 13.42
C ASN A 763 -11.47 -34.82 13.73
N PRO A 764 -11.73 -35.93 13.01
CA PRO A 764 -12.93 -36.74 13.19
C PRO A 764 -13.05 -37.38 14.59
N ASN A 765 -11.99 -37.34 15.40
CA ASN A 765 -11.96 -37.85 16.76
C ASN A 765 -12.14 -36.77 17.86
N ARG A 766 -12.48 -35.52 17.51
CA ARG A 766 -12.77 -34.45 18.48
C ARG A 766 -14.24 -34.06 18.43
N LEU A 767 -14.90 -34.08 19.59
CA LEU A 767 -16.25 -33.52 19.74
C LEU A 767 -16.18 -31.98 19.83
N PHE A 768 -17.06 -31.31 19.09
CA PHE A 768 -17.27 -29.87 19.16
C PHE A 768 -18.68 -29.60 19.69
N TRP A 769 -18.79 -28.82 20.77
CA TRP A 769 -20.06 -28.50 21.41
C TRP A 769 -20.55 -27.11 20.97
N THR A 770 -21.78 -27.01 20.48
CA THR A 770 -22.48 -25.73 20.25
C THR A 770 -23.95 -25.86 20.66
N ARG A 771 -24.58 -24.74 21.08
CA ARG A 771 -26.04 -24.66 21.28
C ARG A 771 -26.65 -24.09 19.98
N SER A 772 -27.30 -24.91 19.16
CA SER A 772 -27.81 -24.46 17.84
C SER A 772 -29.17 -25.07 17.51
N LEU A 773 -30.25 -24.27 17.60
CA LEU A 773 -31.55 -24.58 16.99
C LEU A 773 -32.30 -23.31 16.51
N HIS A 774 -31.61 -22.20 16.24
CA HIS A 774 -32.22 -20.99 15.66
C HIS A 774 -31.57 -20.60 14.33
N THR A 775 -32.39 -20.10 13.41
CA THR A 775 -32.22 -20.06 11.94
C THR A 775 -30.95 -19.37 11.41
N HIS A 776 -30.24 -18.57 12.21
CA HIS A 776 -28.96 -17.98 11.81
C HIS A 776 -27.74 -18.88 12.05
N SER A 777 -27.82 -19.88 12.95
CA SER A 777 -26.72 -20.80 13.24
C SER A 777 -26.78 -22.10 12.44
N SER A 778 -27.83 -22.36 11.64
CA SER A 778 -27.94 -23.56 10.79
C SER A 778 -26.87 -23.66 9.71
N GLN A 779 -26.22 -22.54 9.34
CA GLN A 779 -25.08 -22.56 8.43
C GLN A 779 -23.81 -23.15 9.06
N MET A 780 -23.59 -23.04 10.37
CA MET A 780 -22.38 -23.58 11.02
C MET A 780 -22.32 -25.12 11.00
N PRO A 781 -23.38 -25.85 11.42
CA PRO A 781 -23.45 -27.30 11.27
C PRO A 781 -23.36 -27.73 9.80
N HIS A 782 -24.00 -27.02 8.87
CA HIS A 782 -23.92 -27.33 7.44
C HIS A 782 -22.52 -27.08 6.83
N MET A 783 -21.80 -26.08 7.31
CA MET A 783 -20.42 -25.78 6.91
C MET A 783 -19.44 -26.83 7.48
N LEU A 784 -19.69 -27.32 8.70
CA LEU A 784 -18.98 -28.46 9.30
C LEU A 784 -19.30 -29.79 8.59
N LEU A 785 -20.56 -30.03 8.23
CA LEU A 785 -21.03 -31.23 7.50
C LEU A 785 -20.49 -31.31 6.05
N ARG A 786 -20.26 -30.17 5.38
CA ARG A 786 -19.60 -30.16 4.06
C ARG A 786 -18.11 -30.53 4.13
N VAL A 787 -17.51 -30.56 5.32
CA VAL A 787 -16.07 -30.77 5.53
C VAL A 787 -15.75 -32.12 6.22
N ALA A 788 -16.72 -32.81 6.84
CA ALA A 788 -16.54 -34.18 7.33
C ALA A 788 -17.86 -34.97 7.47
N TRP A 789 -17.85 -36.25 7.09
CA TRP A 789 -18.85 -37.25 7.49
C TRP A 789 -18.42 -37.87 8.83
N ALA A 790 -18.87 -37.34 9.98
CA ALA A 790 -19.04 -38.09 11.24
C ALA A 790 -19.68 -37.26 12.37
N ALA A 791 -20.68 -37.87 13.02
CA ALA A 791 -21.36 -37.59 14.30
C ALA A 791 -21.23 -36.21 14.97
N LEU A 792 -22.30 -35.41 14.88
CA LEU A 792 -22.65 -34.33 15.82
C LEU A 792 -23.41 -34.94 17.02
N VAL A 793 -23.10 -34.53 18.24
CA VAL A 793 -23.88 -34.85 19.45
C VAL A 793 -24.48 -33.57 20.01
N GLU A 794 -25.81 -33.46 19.99
CA GLU A 794 -26.57 -32.38 20.61
C GLU A 794 -26.85 -32.71 22.09
N ALA A 795 -26.61 -31.77 23.01
CA ALA A 795 -27.07 -31.90 24.41
C ALA A 795 -28.39 -31.15 24.60
N PHE A 796 -29.38 -31.83 25.19
CA PHE A 796 -30.67 -31.27 25.55
C PHE A 796 -30.93 -31.35 27.05
N LEU A 797 -31.54 -30.30 27.58
CA LEU A 797 -32.22 -30.26 28.87
C LEU A 797 -33.56 -29.54 28.61
N VAL A 798 -34.66 -30.31 28.78
CA VAL A 798 -36.09 -29.93 28.92
C VAL A 798 -37.04 -30.61 27.92
N GLY A 799 -37.58 -31.76 28.32
CA GLY A 799 -39.01 -32.07 28.20
C GLY A 799 -39.55 -32.62 26.87
N LEU A 800 -39.77 -33.92 26.82
CA LEU A 800 -40.75 -34.57 25.94
C LEU A 800 -42.11 -33.87 26.07
N LEU A 801 -42.59 -33.21 25.02
CA LEU A 801 -44.02 -32.97 24.84
C LEU A 801 -44.60 -34.19 24.11
N SER A 802 -45.29 -34.99 24.92
CA SER A 802 -46.17 -36.10 24.60
C SER A 802 -47.08 -35.83 23.40
N GLY A 803 -46.97 -36.68 22.38
CA GLY A 803 -47.99 -36.89 21.36
C GLY A 803 -48.60 -38.27 21.51
N GLU A 804 -49.52 -38.43 22.49
CA GLU A 804 -50.51 -39.51 22.49
C GLU A 804 -51.88 -38.87 22.69
N HIS A 805 -52.66 -38.82 21.62
CA HIS A 805 -54.05 -39.28 21.56
C HIS A 805 -54.52 -39.18 20.10
N ALA A 806 -54.66 -40.35 19.48
CA ALA A 806 -55.60 -40.55 18.39
C ALA A 806 -56.85 -41.23 18.97
N ILE A 807 -58.01 -40.78 18.48
CA ILE A 807 -59.41 -41.10 18.84
C ILE A 807 -59.98 -40.23 19.96
#